data_AF-A0A4P6G3P5-F1
#
_entry.id   AF-A0A4P6G3P5-F1
#
_cell.length_a   1.000
_cell.length_b   1.000
_cell.length_c   1.000
_cell.angle_alpha   90.00
_cell.angle_beta   90.00
_cell.angle_gamma   90.00
#
_symmetry.space_group_name_H-M   'P 1'
#
loop_
_entity.id
_entity.type
_entity.pdbx_description
1 polymer ?
#
loop_
_entity_poly.entity_id
_entity_poly.type
_entity_poly.pdbx_seq_one_letter_code
_entity_poly.pdbx_strand_id
1 'polypeptide(L)'
;MLRKGIPMSAGQPLRRTSNLFATREGDTPALVALATPINGASDDDILKGTAGDDIIEALGGQDRADGGGGNDLIRGGLGNDRLYGDAGEDRLEGGDGIDQLHGGADNDVLIGGAGNDTLYGGDGNDRLEGGSGASNWLEGGLGDDVILGGDQVDIVWIREAGSDTVSTGAGKDQVNYSADVADGDRQMIDTGIDDDRVQIDSRGATTFQIATGAGNDLVRITGLAAQAEIGLGTGTDVVEIKAGGLAAGAVITFTDFQAGADGDRIDWIDFLGGALVGWDRSANPFGAGFLRLRQVGTDSVVEIDRDGTGGATAYQPLLVFKNTNGADFHSANLGGFRADGAEQPAYVKTGTGAAETLSGTIGHDVIDGAGGNDTINGGAGNDRLRGGAGADRIDGEIGDDFVEGGDGNDSLRGGRGTDVILGQEGHDFLYADSGADELDGGAGSDWIQIQATDALTKVARGDAGEDRITIEGANGGDFVIDGGSGNDWISLAGLRGTAYVTLGQDVDVLRLDPSAPDLLLTEGNVIVRDFDTGFYWGSSTGIDGDRLEFVDFLAAAAPTWDGSNPFASGFARLERSGDDTLLQIDANGGGDSFRTIVTFKDLYPFFFTSFNLDGFSQGGSVPAGHSLIGTDADDTLHGGRGNDVIQGLEGFNKLYGDYGDDEIRGGSFYDEIHGEAGADRLYGGAGWDWLYGGAGNDFLDGGEGNDVIRDDSGSDTILGGAGLDSIEVNRSGSASDTIRIDGGADSDTMALNVEGVGDVTIIADGGAGNDLFRINAMTGDAVLTLGSGRDRIEVGGYVPYGERAPVTITVTDFNRAEGDWVDFTHYDPAFNDPQFGDLFAFIGGEARLVQAGEDARIEFVRDWNAELLVWDPIIILENANASDLTRSYWYDSSTVYGTELDETIISERDLSQNFNMSQGGNDYVSGIGPYTEFYFGGAYTDADTIIGGNEYGLDRLILQGNYGVDTPLVLGGANIDSIDRLELLSGSSRAYFHRAPAGTLYQYNFKMLDGMAGPPDSHVDNQTFIVDASTLGAGEAAIVDASAETYVSYIMRGGAGDDRFIGGGGGDELRGGGGADQLFGGSNVDRFVYTAASDSTAAARDLIGGFTADLIDLSAIDADGDAANGDTAFRHIGAAAFSGSAGELRVTAAGGTPNGWLVEGDTDGDGVGDLSILVVTEPGNQLGASSFWF
;
A
#
# COMPACT_ATOMS: atom_id res chain seq x y z
N MET A 1 -14.02 -58.98 10.80
CA MET A 1 -14.57 -60.22 10.19
C MET A 1 -15.81 -59.87 9.38
N LEU A 2 -15.68 -60.01 8.05
CA LEU A 2 -16.66 -60.12 6.96
C LEU A 2 -18.19 -60.13 7.24
N ARG A 3 -18.93 -59.25 6.53
CA ARG A 3 -19.93 -59.56 5.46
C ARG A 3 -20.35 -58.23 4.75
N LYS A 4 -20.02 -58.04 3.45
CA LYS A 4 -20.82 -58.32 2.22
C LYS A 4 -22.08 -57.44 2.15
N GLY A 5 -22.33 -56.50 1.21
CA GLY A 5 -21.82 -56.22 -0.13
C GLY A 5 -23.05 -55.89 -1.02
N ILE A 6 -23.21 -54.64 -1.46
CA ILE A 6 -24.17 -54.20 -2.50
C ILE A 6 -23.48 -53.11 -3.36
N PRO A 7 -23.60 -53.10 -4.70
CA PRO A 7 -22.78 -52.29 -5.60
C PRO A 7 -23.35 -50.88 -5.84
N MET A 8 -22.42 -49.95 -6.11
CA MET A 8 -22.63 -48.55 -6.47
C MET A 8 -23.60 -48.38 -7.66
N SER A 9 -24.55 -47.46 -7.53
CA SER A 9 -25.15 -46.75 -8.67
C SER A 9 -24.68 -45.30 -8.66
N ALA A 10 -24.14 -44.88 -9.80
CA ALA A 10 -23.58 -43.57 -10.05
C ALA A 10 -24.61 -42.45 -9.92
N GLY A 11 -24.14 -41.30 -9.40
CA GLY A 11 -24.77 -40.00 -9.59
C GLY A 11 -25.25 -39.33 -8.32
N GLN A 12 -24.35 -38.99 -7.38
CA GLN A 12 -24.38 -37.80 -6.51
C GLN A 12 -22.99 -37.69 -5.83
N PRO A 13 -22.33 -36.52 -5.77
CA PRO A 13 -21.09 -36.36 -5.01
C PRO A 13 -21.39 -36.47 -3.51
N LEU A 14 -20.69 -37.37 -2.83
CA LEU A 14 -20.64 -37.43 -1.37
C LEU A 14 -19.84 -36.21 -0.88
N ARG A 15 -20.51 -35.14 -0.43
CA ARG A 15 -19.87 -34.17 0.47
C ARG A 15 -19.74 -34.82 1.84
N ARG A 16 -18.56 -35.39 2.13
CA ARG A 16 -18.13 -35.62 3.51
C ARG A 16 -17.64 -34.28 4.03
N THR A 17 -18.46 -33.59 4.82
CA THR A 17 -17.94 -32.67 5.82
C THR A 17 -17.31 -33.54 6.91
N SER A 18 -16.00 -33.45 7.05
CA SER A 18 -15.28 -33.95 8.22
C SER A 18 -14.57 -32.77 8.84
N ASN A 19 -15.25 -32.05 9.72
CA ASN A 19 -14.60 -31.31 10.80
C ASN A 19 -13.96 -32.38 11.69
N LEU A 20 -12.66 -32.55 11.61
CA LEU A 20 -11.90 -33.40 12.51
C LEU A 20 -11.09 -32.47 13.42
N PHE A 21 -11.50 -32.43 14.69
CA PHE A 21 -10.87 -31.69 15.79
C PHE A 21 -9.58 -32.35 16.30
N ALA A 22 -8.62 -31.55 16.75
CA ALA A 22 -7.73 -31.76 17.91
C ALA A 22 -7.03 -30.42 18.26
N THR A 23 -6.84 -29.89 19.48
CA THR A 23 -7.23 -30.15 20.88
C THR A 23 -6.94 -28.87 21.71
N ARG A 24 -7.57 -28.68 22.88
CA ARG A 24 -7.33 -27.57 23.85
C ARG A 24 -5.98 -27.74 24.58
N GLU A 25 -5.34 -26.64 24.98
CA GLU A 25 -4.18 -26.61 25.89
C GLU A 25 -4.43 -27.50 27.13
N GLY A 26 -3.71 -28.63 27.22
CA GLY A 26 -3.76 -29.54 28.37
C GLY A 26 -3.71 -31.05 28.06
N ASP A 27 -3.86 -31.49 26.82
CA ASP A 27 -3.85 -32.93 26.50
C ASP A 27 -2.42 -33.49 26.33
N THR A 28 -2.16 -34.62 27.00
CA THR A 28 -0.84 -35.30 27.04
C THR A 28 -0.37 -35.86 25.68
N PRO A 29 0.95 -36.11 25.47
CA PRO A 29 1.61 -36.37 24.16
C PRO A 29 1.30 -37.74 23.51
N ALA A 30 0.05 -38.16 23.51
CA ALA A 30 -0.36 -39.48 23.05
C ALA A 30 -1.56 -39.42 22.09
N LEU A 31 -1.51 -38.56 21.07
CA LEU A 31 -2.33 -38.73 19.86
C LEU A 31 -1.62 -38.13 18.64
N VAL A 32 -0.55 -38.78 18.20
CA VAL A 32 0.01 -38.60 16.85
C VAL A 32 -1.01 -39.10 15.82
N ALA A 33 -1.14 -38.34 14.73
CA ALA A 33 -1.76 -38.65 13.44
C ALA A 33 -3.27 -38.41 13.30
N LEU A 34 -3.62 -37.20 12.85
CA LEU A 34 -4.23 -36.96 11.53
C LEU A 34 -4.20 -35.45 11.27
N ALA A 35 -3.19 -34.97 10.55
CA ALA A 35 -3.14 -33.62 10.00
C ALA A 35 -4.41 -33.39 9.18
N THR A 36 -5.26 -32.50 9.64
CA THR A 36 -6.38 -32.00 8.83
C THR A 36 -5.92 -30.74 8.15
N PRO A 37 -5.91 -30.71 6.81
CA PRO A 37 -5.57 -29.49 6.09
C PRO A 37 -6.44 -28.32 6.54
N ILE A 38 -5.81 -27.21 6.88
CA ILE A 38 -6.41 -25.89 7.06
C ILE A 38 -6.67 -25.39 5.63
N ASN A 39 -7.93 -25.35 5.20
CA ASN A 39 -8.27 -24.93 3.83
C ASN A 39 -8.98 -23.58 3.87
N GLY A 40 -8.55 -22.65 3.03
CA GLY A 40 -9.20 -21.39 2.69
C GLY A 40 -10.37 -21.57 1.72
N ALA A 41 -10.84 -20.44 1.19
CA ALA A 41 -11.92 -20.26 0.25
C ALA A 41 -11.38 -19.76 -1.11
N SER A 42 -12.22 -19.17 -1.95
CA SER A 42 -11.79 -18.61 -3.24
C SER A 42 -11.73 -17.08 -3.23
N ASP A 43 -11.74 -16.50 -2.03
CA ASP A 43 -11.69 -15.07 -1.72
C ASP A 43 -10.48 -14.84 -0.78
N ASP A 44 -10.00 -13.60 -0.65
CA ASP A 44 -8.80 -13.27 0.14
C ASP A 44 -8.86 -13.78 1.60
N ASP A 45 -7.97 -14.70 1.97
CA ASP A 45 -7.94 -15.38 3.27
C ASP A 45 -6.76 -14.97 4.17
N ILE A 46 -6.92 -15.09 5.50
CA ILE A 46 -5.82 -15.07 6.48
C ILE A 46 -5.79 -16.40 7.22
N LEU A 47 -4.73 -17.19 7.00
CA LEU A 47 -4.58 -18.55 7.51
C LEU A 47 -3.37 -18.65 8.43
N LYS A 48 -3.53 -19.30 9.58
CA LYS A 48 -2.45 -19.47 10.56
C LYS A 48 -2.35 -20.90 11.09
N GLY A 49 -1.17 -21.48 11.00
CA GLY A 49 -0.76 -22.75 11.56
C GLY A 49 -0.45 -22.65 13.05
N THR A 50 0.11 -23.74 13.57
CA THR A 50 0.39 -23.96 14.98
C THR A 50 1.90 -23.95 15.22
N ALA A 51 2.37 -24.69 16.23
CA ALA A 51 3.79 -24.86 16.50
C ALA A 51 4.26 -26.30 16.21
N GLY A 52 3.50 -27.05 15.41
CA GLY A 52 3.95 -28.32 14.83
C GLY A 52 3.42 -28.49 13.41
N ASP A 53 3.92 -29.51 12.69
CA ASP A 53 3.70 -29.73 11.26
C ASP A 53 2.24 -29.60 10.78
N ASP A 54 1.97 -28.54 10.02
CA ASP A 54 0.66 -28.16 9.51
C ASP A 54 0.56 -28.29 7.97
N ILE A 55 -0.68 -28.36 7.48
CA ILE A 55 -0.99 -28.33 6.03
C ILE A 55 -2.00 -27.20 5.82
N ILE A 56 -1.64 -26.19 5.04
CA ILE A 56 -2.45 -25.01 4.71
C ILE A 56 -2.69 -24.97 3.19
N GLU A 57 -3.94 -24.89 2.75
CA GLU A 57 -4.34 -24.72 1.34
C GLU A 57 -5.27 -23.50 1.20
N ALA A 58 -4.78 -22.35 0.75
CA ALA A 58 -5.55 -21.10 0.66
C ALA A 58 -6.52 -21.06 -0.53
N LEU A 59 -6.14 -21.69 -1.65
CA LEU A 59 -6.92 -21.92 -2.87
C LEU A 59 -7.02 -20.72 -3.82
N GLY A 60 -7.68 -19.62 -3.48
CA GLY A 60 -7.64 -18.45 -4.34
C GLY A 60 -8.18 -17.21 -3.67
N GLY A 61 -7.79 -16.04 -4.17
CA GLY A 61 -7.81 -14.81 -3.38
C GLY A 61 -6.40 -14.25 -3.28
N GLN A 62 -6.23 -13.08 -2.68
CA GLN A 62 -4.93 -12.58 -2.26
C GLN A 62 -4.70 -12.99 -0.81
N ASP A 63 -4.09 -14.14 -0.61
CA ASP A 63 -4.09 -14.82 0.67
C ASP A 63 -2.86 -14.46 1.52
N ARG A 64 -3.01 -14.53 2.84
CA ARG A 64 -1.88 -14.48 3.79
C ARG A 64 -1.87 -15.77 4.62
N ALA A 65 -0.81 -16.56 4.51
CA ALA A 65 -0.65 -17.79 5.28
C ALA A 65 0.64 -17.80 6.10
N ASP A 66 0.55 -18.21 7.36
CA ASP A 66 1.66 -18.30 8.33
C ASP A 66 1.66 -19.73 8.92
N GLY A 67 2.75 -20.48 8.73
CA GLY A 67 2.92 -21.86 9.21
C GLY A 67 3.17 -21.94 10.70
N GLY A 68 3.99 -21.02 11.22
CA GLY A 68 4.35 -20.92 12.62
C GLY A 68 5.60 -21.74 12.94
N GLY A 69 5.48 -22.78 13.75
CA GLY A 69 6.62 -23.66 14.02
C GLY A 69 6.32 -25.08 13.59
N GLY A 70 7.34 -25.86 13.26
CA GLY A 70 7.16 -27.22 12.74
C GLY A 70 7.44 -27.27 11.25
N ASN A 71 7.26 -28.44 10.63
CA ASN A 71 7.53 -28.61 9.20
C ASN A 71 6.21 -28.53 8.42
N ASP A 72 5.96 -27.37 7.82
CA ASP A 72 4.66 -26.99 7.29
C ASP A 72 4.57 -27.18 5.77
N LEU A 73 3.35 -27.42 5.27
CA LEU A 73 3.04 -27.40 3.84
C LEU A 73 2.01 -26.31 3.57
N ILE A 74 2.41 -25.23 2.93
CA ILE A 74 1.56 -24.07 2.64
C ILE A 74 1.37 -23.93 1.13
N ARG A 75 0.12 -23.74 0.69
CA ARG A 75 -0.24 -23.49 -0.72
C ARG A 75 -1.09 -22.23 -0.82
N GLY A 76 -0.65 -21.23 -1.58
CA GLY A 76 -1.40 -20.01 -1.89
C GLY A 76 -2.56 -20.32 -2.83
N GLY A 77 -2.30 -20.48 -4.11
CA GLY A 77 -3.27 -20.98 -5.08
C GLY A 77 -3.46 -20.03 -6.26
N LEU A 78 -4.56 -19.30 -6.34
CA LEU A 78 -4.80 -18.31 -7.39
C LEU A 78 -4.85 -16.91 -6.78
N GLY A 79 -3.98 -16.00 -7.17
CA GLY A 79 -3.96 -14.61 -6.71
C GLY A 79 -2.59 -14.22 -6.18
N ASN A 80 -2.47 -13.04 -5.58
CA ASN A 80 -1.16 -12.53 -5.13
C ASN A 80 -1.01 -12.82 -3.64
N ASP A 81 -0.30 -13.90 -3.32
CA ASP A 81 -0.29 -14.48 -1.98
C ASP A 81 0.95 -14.07 -1.17
N ARG A 82 0.84 -14.10 0.16
CA ARG A 82 1.96 -13.91 1.10
C ARG A 82 2.06 -15.11 2.04
N LEU A 83 3.11 -15.90 1.89
CA LEU A 83 3.30 -17.16 2.60
C LEU A 83 4.55 -17.09 3.48
N TYR A 84 4.43 -17.50 4.75
CA TYR A 84 5.50 -17.53 5.74
C TYR A 84 5.60 -18.93 6.36
N GLY A 85 6.75 -19.60 6.25
CA GLY A 85 7.04 -20.88 6.92
C GLY A 85 7.40 -20.71 8.39
N ASP A 86 8.21 -19.68 8.68
CA ASP A 86 8.74 -19.34 10.00
C ASP A 86 9.81 -20.32 10.50
N ALA A 87 9.51 -21.30 11.37
CA ALA A 87 10.56 -22.14 11.96
C ALA A 87 10.32 -23.64 11.74
N GLY A 88 11.13 -24.26 10.89
CA GLY A 88 11.16 -25.70 10.63
C GLY A 88 11.52 -25.99 9.18
N GLU A 89 11.44 -27.25 8.75
CA GLU A 89 11.70 -27.57 7.32
C GLU A 89 10.39 -27.49 6.54
N ASP A 90 10.10 -26.31 5.98
CA ASP A 90 8.83 -25.93 5.40
C ASP A 90 8.77 -26.14 3.88
N ARG A 91 7.54 -26.24 3.36
CA ARG A 91 7.26 -26.29 1.93
C ARG A 91 6.18 -25.29 1.57
N LEU A 92 6.55 -24.24 0.84
CA LEU A 92 5.66 -23.16 0.39
C LEU A 92 5.46 -23.26 -1.13
N GLU A 93 4.21 -23.21 -1.59
CA GLU A 93 3.82 -23.19 -3.01
C GLU A 93 2.92 -21.97 -3.26
N GLY A 94 3.41 -20.96 -3.99
CA GLY A 94 2.69 -19.71 -4.30
C GLY A 94 1.46 -19.96 -5.16
N GLY A 95 1.65 -20.45 -6.38
CA GLY A 95 0.55 -20.79 -7.28
C GLY A 95 0.53 -19.91 -8.52
N ASP A 96 -0.63 -19.48 -9.00
CA ASP A 96 -0.73 -18.50 -10.09
C ASP A 96 -0.92 -17.10 -9.49
N GLY A 97 -0.06 -16.13 -9.82
CA GLY A 97 -0.17 -14.75 -9.38
C GLY A 97 1.20 -14.13 -9.11
N ILE A 98 1.24 -13.00 -8.40
CA ILE A 98 2.48 -12.37 -7.95
C ILE A 98 2.62 -12.65 -6.46
N ASP A 99 3.39 -13.68 -6.13
CA ASP A 99 3.46 -14.21 -4.77
C ASP A 99 4.71 -13.76 -4.01
N GLN A 100 4.61 -13.72 -2.67
CA GLN A 100 5.72 -13.47 -1.75
C GLN A 100 5.85 -14.67 -0.80
N LEU A 101 6.98 -15.37 -0.87
CA LEU A 101 7.25 -16.56 -0.07
C LEU A 101 8.48 -16.34 0.80
N HIS A 102 8.35 -16.62 2.10
CA HIS A 102 9.43 -16.57 3.08
C HIS A 102 9.54 -17.93 3.79
N GLY A 103 10.65 -18.64 3.62
CA GLY A 103 10.93 -19.92 4.29
C GLY A 103 11.08 -19.72 5.78
N GLY A 104 12.12 -19.00 6.18
CA GLY A 104 12.37 -18.66 7.57
C GLY A 104 13.64 -19.32 8.08
N ALA A 105 13.55 -20.20 9.06
CA ALA A 105 14.69 -20.90 9.63
C ALA A 105 14.58 -22.42 9.44
N ASP A 106 15.73 -23.08 9.26
CA ASP A 106 15.91 -24.47 8.83
C ASP A 106 15.73 -24.65 7.30
N ASN A 107 15.75 -25.90 6.79
CA ASN A 107 15.91 -26.14 5.35
C ASN A 107 14.56 -26.18 4.62
N ASP A 108 14.27 -25.14 3.84
CA ASP A 108 12.95 -24.91 3.25
C ASP A 108 12.87 -25.25 1.75
N VAL A 109 11.66 -25.45 1.26
CA VAL A 109 11.35 -25.62 -0.16
C VAL A 109 10.30 -24.62 -0.61
N LEU A 110 10.71 -23.61 -1.38
CA LEU A 110 9.83 -22.56 -1.89
C LEU A 110 9.62 -22.74 -3.40
N ILE A 111 8.36 -22.66 -3.83
CA ILE A 111 7.97 -22.75 -5.24
C ILE A 111 7.05 -21.57 -5.54
N GLY A 112 7.49 -20.62 -6.37
CA GLY A 112 6.72 -19.43 -6.75
C GLY A 112 5.49 -19.82 -7.56
N GLY A 113 5.71 -20.41 -8.74
CA GLY A 113 4.62 -20.89 -9.59
C GLY A 113 4.51 -20.06 -10.85
N ALA A 114 3.33 -19.57 -11.20
CA ALA A 114 3.11 -18.78 -12.41
C ALA A 114 2.90 -17.30 -12.08
N GLY A 115 3.93 -16.49 -12.30
CA GLY A 115 3.87 -15.04 -12.24
C GLY A 115 5.13 -14.48 -11.59
N ASN A 116 5.17 -13.17 -11.31
CA ASN A 116 6.43 -12.51 -10.93
C ASN A 116 6.64 -12.58 -9.42
N ASP A 117 7.07 -13.73 -8.95
CA ASP A 117 7.14 -14.05 -7.52
C ASP A 117 8.44 -13.58 -6.86
N THR A 118 8.38 -13.38 -5.55
CA THR A 118 9.51 -13.03 -4.69
C THR A 118 9.70 -14.12 -3.64
N LEU A 119 10.85 -14.80 -3.65
CA LEU A 119 11.15 -15.93 -2.78
C LEU A 119 12.39 -15.62 -1.92
N TYR A 120 12.25 -15.80 -0.61
CA TYR A 120 13.32 -15.68 0.38
C TYR A 120 13.44 -16.99 1.16
N GLY A 121 14.57 -17.69 1.06
CA GLY A 121 14.83 -18.94 1.81
C GLY A 121 14.97 -18.66 3.30
N GLY A 122 16.00 -17.90 3.68
CA GLY A 122 16.27 -17.49 5.05
C GLY A 122 17.50 -18.20 5.63
N ASP A 123 17.41 -18.67 6.86
CA ASP A 123 18.49 -19.41 7.52
C ASP A 123 18.35 -20.91 7.23
N GLY A 124 19.17 -21.51 6.37
CA GLY A 124 19.00 -22.91 6.02
C GLY A 124 19.72 -23.32 4.74
N ASN A 125 19.71 -24.61 4.42
CA ASN A 125 20.07 -25.05 3.07
C ASN A 125 18.79 -25.17 2.25
N ASP A 126 18.40 -24.07 1.61
CA ASP A 126 17.07 -23.93 1.05
C ASP A 126 17.02 -24.36 -0.42
N ARG A 127 15.81 -24.67 -0.87
CA ARG A 127 15.52 -24.95 -2.28
C ARG A 127 14.44 -24.02 -2.79
N LEU A 128 14.83 -23.10 -3.68
CA LEU A 128 13.91 -22.15 -4.31
C LEU A 128 13.67 -22.52 -5.78
N GLU A 129 12.42 -22.41 -6.24
CA GLU A 129 12.00 -22.65 -7.62
C GLU A 129 11.05 -21.53 -8.07
N GLY A 130 11.51 -20.61 -8.92
CA GLY A 130 10.74 -19.43 -9.35
C GLY A 130 9.50 -19.81 -10.18
N GLY A 131 9.67 -20.70 -11.16
CA GLY A 131 8.56 -21.30 -11.91
C GLY A 131 8.42 -20.73 -13.32
N SER A 132 7.22 -20.27 -13.70
CA SER A 132 6.87 -19.82 -15.06
C SER A 132 6.47 -18.33 -15.14
N GLY A 133 7.00 -17.52 -14.23
CA GLY A 133 6.89 -16.07 -14.18
C GLY A 133 7.59 -15.33 -15.31
N ALA A 134 7.41 -14.01 -15.44
CA ALA A 134 8.16 -13.19 -16.41
C ALA A 134 9.42 -12.56 -15.81
N SER A 135 9.45 -12.34 -14.48
CA SER A 135 10.57 -11.78 -13.70
C SER A 135 10.49 -12.19 -12.22
N ASN A 136 11.04 -13.35 -11.84
CA ASN A 136 11.09 -13.75 -10.43
C ASN A 136 12.28 -13.11 -9.69
N TRP A 137 12.11 -12.85 -8.39
CA TRP A 137 13.17 -12.42 -7.48
C TRP A 137 13.46 -13.53 -6.47
N LEU A 138 14.70 -14.03 -6.43
CA LEU A 138 15.08 -15.17 -5.59
C LEU A 138 16.31 -14.84 -4.72
N GLU A 139 16.23 -15.12 -3.43
CA GLU A 139 17.33 -14.97 -2.47
C GLU A 139 17.34 -16.17 -1.51
N GLY A 140 18.43 -16.94 -1.54
CA GLY A 140 18.59 -18.15 -0.72
C GLY A 140 18.73 -17.81 0.76
N GLY A 141 19.79 -17.08 1.12
CA GLY A 141 20.02 -16.62 2.49
C GLY A 141 21.29 -17.24 3.07
N LEU A 142 21.27 -17.59 4.36
CA LEU A 142 22.39 -18.22 5.05
C LEU A 142 22.36 -19.75 4.90
N GLY A 143 23.31 -20.32 4.18
CA GLY A 143 23.49 -21.77 4.08
C GLY A 143 23.88 -22.19 2.68
N ASP A 144 23.85 -23.50 2.38
CA ASP A 144 24.19 -24.03 1.06
C ASP A 144 22.90 -24.22 0.25
N ASP A 145 22.54 -23.21 -0.56
CA ASP A 145 21.23 -23.15 -1.21
C ASP A 145 21.21 -23.74 -2.63
N VAL A 146 20.02 -24.15 -3.07
CA VAL A 146 19.73 -24.56 -4.44
C VAL A 146 18.64 -23.68 -5.03
N ILE A 147 19.01 -22.77 -5.92
CA ILE A 147 18.11 -21.81 -6.56
C ILE A 147 17.88 -22.21 -8.01
N LEU A 148 16.62 -22.42 -8.37
CA LEU A 148 16.18 -22.65 -9.74
C LEU A 148 15.29 -21.49 -10.20
N GLY A 149 15.70 -20.76 -11.23
CA GLY A 149 14.92 -19.64 -11.77
C GLY A 149 13.65 -20.14 -12.47
N GLY A 150 13.82 -20.88 -13.56
CA GLY A 150 12.74 -21.49 -14.31
C GLY A 150 12.79 -21.13 -15.79
N ASP A 151 11.63 -20.82 -16.36
CA ASP A 151 11.51 -20.31 -17.73
C ASP A 151 11.17 -18.80 -17.67
N GLN A 152 11.84 -17.99 -18.49
CA GLN A 152 11.81 -16.51 -18.61
C GLN A 152 12.82 -15.79 -17.68
N VAL A 153 12.80 -14.45 -17.67
CA VAL A 153 13.85 -13.62 -17.05
C VAL A 153 13.81 -13.79 -15.54
N ASP A 154 14.94 -14.04 -14.89
CA ASP A 154 15.01 -14.15 -13.42
C ASP A 154 16.10 -13.25 -12.81
N ILE A 155 15.89 -12.82 -11.56
CA ILE A 155 16.88 -12.09 -10.76
C ILE A 155 17.20 -12.87 -9.48
N VAL A 156 18.43 -13.35 -9.37
CA VAL A 156 18.94 -14.09 -8.21
C VAL A 156 19.94 -13.24 -7.42
N TRP A 157 19.77 -13.16 -6.10
CA TRP A 157 20.69 -12.50 -5.18
C TRP A 157 21.33 -13.49 -4.22
N ILE A 158 22.65 -13.36 -4.05
CA ILE A 158 23.44 -14.09 -3.06
C ILE A 158 24.20 -13.06 -2.23
N ARG A 159 23.71 -12.79 -1.01
CA ARG A 159 24.21 -11.72 -0.13
C ARG A 159 24.84 -12.23 1.16
N GLU A 160 24.61 -13.50 1.48
CA GLU A 160 25.00 -14.11 2.75
C GLU A 160 25.97 -15.28 2.54
N ALA A 161 26.38 -15.94 3.63
CA ALA A 161 27.42 -16.97 3.61
C ALA A 161 26.85 -18.33 3.18
N GLY A 162 27.59 -19.09 2.36
CA GLY A 162 27.04 -20.30 1.73
C GLY A 162 27.84 -20.82 0.53
N SER A 163 27.69 -22.11 0.22
CA SER A 163 28.09 -22.70 -1.06
C SER A 163 26.87 -23.02 -1.92
N ASP A 164 26.43 -22.03 -2.69
CA ASP A 164 25.15 -22.12 -3.39
C ASP A 164 25.28 -22.70 -4.80
N THR A 165 24.18 -23.30 -5.24
CA THR A 165 23.99 -23.82 -6.59
C THR A 165 22.83 -23.10 -7.25
N VAL A 166 23.11 -22.25 -8.23
CA VAL A 166 22.13 -21.48 -8.99
C VAL A 166 22.01 -22.02 -10.41
N SER A 167 20.79 -22.25 -10.86
CA SER A 167 20.46 -22.57 -12.25
C SER A 167 19.27 -21.71 -12.68
N THR A 168 19.47 -20.69 -13.52
CA THR A 168 18.36 -19.79 -13.88
C THR A 168 17.51 -20.35 -15.02
N GLY A 169 18.10 -20.90 -16.08
CA GLY A 169 17.37 -21.73 -17.04
C GLY A 169 17.27 -21.13 -18.44
N ALA A 170 16.07 -20.78 -18.88
CA ALA A 170 15.89 -20.09 -20.16
C ALA A 170 15.28 -18.73 -19.88
N GLY A 171 15.63 -17.68 -20.61
CA GLY A 171 15.33 -16.30 -20.23
C GLY A 171 16.59 -15.46 -20.09
N LYS A 172 16.48 -14.13 -20.16
CA LYS A 172 17.64 -13.23 -20.03
C LYS A 172 17.90 -12.93 -18.56
N ASP A 173 18.64 -13.79 -17.90
CA ASP A 173 18.67 -13.85 -16.44
C ASP A 173 19.78 -12.99 -15.84
N GLN A 174 19.63 -12.66 -14.55
CA GLN A 174 20.63 -11.93 -13.79
C GLN A 174 20.95 -12.60 -12.45
N VAL A 175 22.22 -12.93 -12.22
CA VAL A 175 22.72 -13.43 -10.94
C VAL A 175 23.67 -12.41 -10.32
N ASN A 176 23.39 -11.97 -9.08
CA ASN A 176 24.19 -10.99 -8.35
C ASN A 176 24.77 -11.60 -7.07
N TYR A 177 26.10 -11.63 -6.96
CA TYR A 177 26.82 -12.04 -5.76
C TYR A 177 27.48 -10.83 -5.09
N SER A 178 27.24 -10.61 -3.79
CA SER A 178 27.84 -9.49 -3.02
C SER A 178 28.26 -9.82 -1.59
N ALA A 179 28.42 -11.09 -1.22
CA ALA A 179 28.76 -11.50 0.14
C ALA A 179 30.28 -11.41 0.45
N ASP A 180 30.63 -10.94 1.65
CA ASP A 180 32.01 -10.77 2.15
C ASP A 180 32.35 -11.81 3.25
N VAL A 181 32.19 -13.13 3.03
CA VAL A 181 32.40 -14.14 4.11
C VAL A 181 33.08 -15.46 3.69
N ALA A 182 33.84 -16.01 4.66
CA ALA A 182 34.47 -17.33 4.87
C ALA A 182 35.46 -17.98 3.87
N ASP A 183 36.47 -18.66 4.44
CA ASP A 183 37.52 -19.43 3.77
C ASP A 183 36.97 -20.82 3.39
N GLY A 184 36.70 -21.08 2.11
CA GLY A 184 36.35 -22.41 1.60
C GLY A 184 35.06 -22.56 0.80
N ASP A 185 34.26 -21.50 0.70
CA ASP A 185 32.96 -21.54 0.02
C ASP A 185 33.12 -21.60 -1.50
N ARG A 186 32.16 -22.27 -2.17
CA ARG A 186 32.15 -22.45 -3.62
C ARG A 186 30.76 -22.20 -4.19
N GLN A 187 30.69 -21.24 -5.08
CA GLN A 187 29.49 -20.84 -5.80
C GLN A 187 29.45 -21.52 -7.16
N MET A 188 28.35 -22.23 -7.47
CA MET A 188 28.10 -22.88 -8.75
C MET A 188 26.93 -22.19 -9.43
N ILE A 189 27.18 -21.54 -10.57
CA ILE A 189 26.18 -20.75 -11.30
C ILE A 189 26.08 -21.29 -12.73
N ASP A 190 24.86 -21.61 -13.17
CA ASP A 190 24.51 -22.00 -14.54
C ASP A 190 23.35 -21.11 -15.02
N THR A 191 23.52 -20.32 -16.09
CA THR A 191 22.45 -19.39 -16.52
C THR A 191 21.62 -19.92 -17.68
N GLY A 192 22.21 -20.59 -18.66
CA GLY A 192 21.50 -21.51 -19.54
C GLY A 192 21.57 -21.18 -21.03
N ILE A 193 20.45 -20.80 -21.68
CA ILE A 193 20.34 -20.79 -23.16
C ILE A 193 19.97 -19.44 -23.83
N ASP A 194 20.05 -18.32 -23.11
CA ASP A 194 19.74 -16.97 -23.61
C ASP A 194 20.82 -15.94 -23.21
N ASP A 195 20.65 -14.65 -23.56
CA ASP A 195 21.64 -13.60 -23.23
C ASP A 195 21.56 -13.24 -21.73
N ASP A 196 22.48 -13.78 -20.91
CA ASP A 196 22.44 -13.69 -19.46
C ASP A 196 23.46 -12.72 -18.85
N ARG A 197 23.30 -12.41 -17.57
CA ARG A 197 24.21 -11.57 -16.80
C ARG A 197 24.58 -12.16 -15.46
N VAL A 198 25.87 -12.23 -15.17
CA VAL A 198 26.41 -12.59 -13.84
C VAL A 198 27.26 -11.46 -13.30
N GLN A 199 26.96 -10.95 -12.10
CA GLN A 199 27.72 -9.92 -11.42
C GLN A 199 28.35 -10.45 -10.13
N ILE A 200 29.65 -10.19 -9.95
CA ILE A 200 30.44 -10.67 -8.80
C ILE A 200 31.12 -9.50 -8.09
N ASP A 201 30.76 -9.30 -6.83
CA ASP A 201 31.52 -8.51 -5.84
C ASP A 201 31.86 -9.40 -4.64
N SER A 202 33.02 -10.07 -4.69
CA SER A 202 33.54 -10.90 -3.61
C SER A 202 34.94 -10.46 -3.19
N ARG A 203 35.06 -9.87 -1.99
CA ARG A 203 36.38 -9.52 -1.41
C ARG A 203 36.93 -10.63 -0.52
N GLY A 204 36.17 -11.70 -0.32
CA GLY A 204 36.50 -12.90 0.44
C GLY A 204 37.25 -13.98 -0.34
N ALA A 205 37.37 -15.18 0.23
CA ALA A 205 38.10 -16.31 -0.37
C ALA A 205 37.20 -17.26 -1.20
N THR A 206 35.94 -16.90 -1.43
CA THR A 206 34.94 -17.67 -2.18
C THR A 206 35.40 -17.95 -3.61
N THR A 207 35.27 -19.21 -4.04
CA THR A 207 35.58 -19.62 -5.42
C THR A 207 34.31 -19.73 -6.26
N PHE A 208 34.42 -19.44 -7.55
CA PHE A 208 33.28 -19.44 -8.47
C PHE A 208 33.47 -20.47 -9.58
N GLN A 209 32.41 -21.21 -9.90
CA GLN A 209 32.29 -21.98 -11.13
C GLN A 209 31.04 -21.50 -11.85
N ILE A 210 31.22 -20.86 -13.00
CA ILE A 210 30.16 -20.21 -13.77
C ILE A 210 30.07 -20.90 -15.14
N ALA A 211 28.86 -21.21 -15.58
CA ALA A 211 28.55 -21.61 -16.93
C ALA A 211 27.43 -20.69 -17.42
N THR A 212 27.70 -19.82 -18.38
CA THR A 212 26.66 -18.92 -18.91
C THR A 212 25.83 -19.61 -19.98
N GLY A 213 26.48 -20.41 -20.84
CA GLY A 213 25.80 -21.35 -21.72
C GLY A 213 25.65 -20.81 -23.14
N ALA A 214 24.45 -20.81 -23.72
CA ALA A 214 24.28 -20.30 -25.09
C ALA A 214 23.66 -18.91 -25.06
N GLY A 215 24.23 -17.92 -25.74
CA GLY A 215 23.78 -16.54 -25.62
C GLY A 215 24.90 -15.57 -25.92
N ASN A 216 24.64 -14.27 -25.88
CA ASN A 216 25.69 -13.26 -25.75
C ASN A 216 25.68 -12.77 -24.31
N ASP A 217 26.44 -13.45 -23.47
CA ASP A 217 26.37 -13.31 -22.02
C ASP A 217 27.30 -12.20 -21.51
N LEU A 218 27.00 -11.67 -20.33
CA LEU A 218 27.81 -10.67 -19.63
C LEU A 218 28.22 -11.15 -18.24
N VAL A 219 29.51 -11.39 -18.02
CA VAL A 219 30.07 -11.62 -16.68
C VAL A 219 30.79 -10.37 -16.20
N ARG A 220 30.22 -9.67 -15.22
CA ARG A 220 30.77 -8.45 -14.61
C ARG A 220 31.44 -8.75 -13.27
N ILE A 221 32.69 -8.32 -13.12
CA ILE A 221 33.50 -8.52 -11.92
C ILE A 221 33.87 -7.15 -11.35
N THR A 222 33.26 -6.79 -10.23
CA THR A 222 33.56 -5.58 -9.45
C THR A 222 34.45 -5.86 -8.25
N GLY A 223 34.52 -7.12 -7.81
CA GLY A 223 35.46 -7.60 -6.80
C GLY A 223 35.63 -9.12 -6.89
N LEU A 224 36.88 -9.58 -6.92
CA LEU A 224 37.22 -11.00 -6.86
C LEU A 224 38.62 -11.15 -6.25
N ALA A 225 38.68 -11.79 -5.07
CA ALA A 225 39.95 -12.05 -4.38
C ALA A 225 40.48 -13.49 -4.52
N ALA A 226 39.66 -14.44 -4.96
CA ALA A 226 40.04 -15.85 -5.16
C ALA A 226 40.01 -16.27 -6.65
N GLN A 227 39.90 -17.57 -6.92
CA GLN A 227 39.86 -18.13 -8.27
C GLN A 227 38.43 -18.27 -8.79
N ALA A 228 38.23 -17.98 -10.07
CA ALA A 228 36.98 -18.23 -10.78
C ALA A 228 37.23 -19.09 -12.03
N GLU A 229 36.38 -20.09 -12.25
CA GLU A 229 36.32 -20.90 -13.47
C GLU A 229 35.04 -20.51 -14.23
N ILE A 230 35.18 -20.01 -15.46
CA ILE A 230 34.07 -19.47 -16.26
C ILE A 230 33.99 -20.24 -17.58
N GLY A 231 32.84 -20.84 -17.86
CA GLY A 231 32.44 -21.33 -19.17
C GLY A 231 31.49 -20.33 -19.79
N LEU A 232 31.83 -19.79 -20.96
CA LEU A 232 31.02 -18.82 -21.68
C LEU A 232 30.09 -19.52 -22.69
N GLY A 233 30.42 -20.76 -23.07
CA GLY A 233 29.60 -21.56 -23.97
C GLY A 233 29.59 -21.04 -25.40
N THR A 234 28.40 -20.76 -25.98
CA THR A 234 28.28 -20.38 -27.40
C THR A 234 27.64 -19.03 -27.59
N GLY A 235 28.35 -18.14 -28.28
CA GLY A 235 27.83 -16.87 -28.79
C GLY A 235 28.95 -15.85 -28.88
N THR A 236 28.67 -14.60 -28.52
CA THR A 236 29.68 -13.54 -28.41
C THR A 236 29.59 -12.92 -27.03
N ASP A 237 30.29 -13.53 -26.08
CA ASP A 237 30.18 -13.21 -24.67
C ASP A 237 31.14 -12.09 -24.26
N VAL A 238 30.81 -11.38 -23.17
CA VAL A 238 31.60 -10.27 -22.63
C VAL A 238 31.92 -10.54 -21.17
N VAL A 239 33.20 -10.48 -20.82
CA VAL A 239 33.66 -10.50 -19.43
C VAL A 239 34.19 -9.13 -19.08
N GLU A 240 33.47 -8.42 -18.23
CA GLU A 240 33.81 -7.06 -17.81
C GLU A 240 34.47 -7.06 -16.43
N ILE A 241 35.65 -6.47 -16.32
CA ILE A 241 36.44 -6.39 -15.09
C ILE A 241 36.62 -4.90 -14.74
N LYS A 242 35.92 -4.46 -13.69
CA LYS A 242 35.93 -3.07 -13.24
C LYS A 242 37.19 -2.72 -12.46
N ALA A 243 37.37 -1.42 -12.19
CA ALA A 243 38.49 -0.90 -11.41
C ALA A 243 38.52 -1.54 -10.01
N GLY A 244 39.67 -2.11 -9.62
CA GLY A 244 39.78 -2.87 -8.37
C GLY A 244 39.14 -4.27 -8.41
N GLY A 245 38.58 -4.69 -9.54
CA GLY A 245 37.83 -5.94 -9.69
C GLY A 245 38.60 -7.23 -9.45
N LEU A 246 39.95 -7.22 -9.54
CA LEU A 246 40.78 -8.38 -9.22
C LEU A 246 41.83 -8.05 -8.17
N ALA A 247 41.82 -8.80 -7.06
CA ALA A 247 42.86 -8.71 -6.05
C ALA A 247 44.19 -9.30 -6.54
N ALA A 248 45.28 -9.02 -5.82
CA ALA A 248 46.59 -9.58 -6.15
C ALA A 248 46.61 -11.11 -5.98
N GLY A 249 46.80 -11.84 -7.09
CA GLY A 249 46.85 -13.30 -7.11
C GLY A 249 45.53 -13.98 -7.46
N ALA A 250 44.44 -13.24 -7.65
CA ALA A 250 43.22 -13.75 -8.25
C ALA A 250 43.49 -14.17 -9.71
N VAL A 251 42.94 -15.31 -10.12
CA VAL A 251 43.11 -15.86 -11.46
C VAL A 251 41.77 -16.35 -11.99
N ILE A 252 41.40 -15.89 -13.19
CA ILE A 252 40.22 -16.37 -13.91
C ILE A 252 40.66 -17.42 -14.93
N THR A 253 39.98 -18.56 -14.92
CA THR A 253 40.17 -19.64 -15.90
C THR A 253 38.93 -19.77 -16.78
N PHE A 254 39.08 -19.49 -18.07
CA PHE A 254 38.05 -19.72 -19.07
C PHE A 254 38.14 -21.13 -19.64
N THR A 255 37.04 -21.87 -19.64
CA THR A 255 37.02 -23.28 -20.03
C THR A 255 36.83 -23.51 -21.53
N ASP A 256 36.16 -22.59 -22.21
CA ASP A 256 35.72 -22.73 -23.61
C ASP A 256 35.74 -21.42 -24.43
N PHE A 257 36.47 -20.39 -23.98
CA PHE A 257 36.58 -19.08 -24.65
C PHE A 257 36.81 -19.17 -26.18
N GLN A 258 35.93 -18.55 -26.95
CA GLN A 258 35.96 -18.48 -28.40
C GLN A 258 36.80 -17.29 -28.88
N ALA A 259 38.09 -17.49 -29.16
CA ALA A 259 38.94 -16.45 -29.73
C ALA A 259 38.61 -16.13 -31.22
N GLY A 260 38.76 -14.86 -31.63
CA GLY A 260 38.51 -14.40 -32.99
C GLY A 260 37.87 -13.00 -33.05
N ALA A 261 37.72 -12.43 -34.25
CA ALA A 261 37.15 -11.09 -34.39
C ALA A 261 35.68 -10.97 -33.96
N ASP A 262 34.92 -12.05 -34.16
CA ASP A 262 33.50 -12.20 -33.76
C ASP A 262 33.36 -13.20 -32.59
N GLY A 263 34.42 -13.37 -31.80
CA GLY A 263 34.44 -14.24 -30.63
C GLY A 263 34.31 -13.44 -29.33
N ASP A 264 34.47 -14.14 -28.21
CA ASP A 264 34.26 -13.61 -26.86
C ASP A 264 35.22 -12.47 -26.53
N ARG A 265 34.80 -11.57 -25.65
CA ARG A 265 35.48 -10.32 -25.36
C ARG A 265 35.76 -10.18 -23.88
N ILE A 266 36.90 -9.60 -23.56
CA ILE A 266 37.24 -9.18 -22.21
C ILE A 266 37.31 -7.66 -22.22
N ASP A 267 36.42 -7.03 -21.46
CA ASP A 267 36.51 -5.63 -21.12
C ASP A 267 37.18 -5.51 -19.74
N TRP A 268 38.27 -4.78 -19.68
CA TRP A 268 39.16 -4.74 -18.51
C TRP A 268 39.98 -3.45 -18.46
N ILE A 269 39.63 -2.45 -19.25
CA ILE A 269 40.39 -1.21 -19.33
C ILE A 269 40.36 -0.46 -17.99
N ASP A 270 39.21 -0.46 -17.33
CA ASP A 270 39.01 0.05 -15.97
C ASP A 270 39.92 -0.66 -14.96
N PHE A 271 39.96 -1.99 -15.00
CA PHE A 271 40.83 -2.81 -14.17
C PHE A 271 42.31 -2.48 -14.41
N LEU A 272 42.77 -2.52 -15.66
CA LEU A 272 44.16 -2.28 -16.02
C LEU A 272 44.61 -0.88 -15.59
N GLY A 273 43.74 0.10 -15.77
CA GLY A 273 43.98 1.47 -15.38
C GLY A 273 44.22 1.68 -13.87
N GLY A 274 43.53 0.93 -13.02
CA GLY A 274 43.77 0.94 -11.57
C GLY A 274 44.90 0.01 -11.14
N ALA A 275 45.14 -1.07 -11.88
CA ALA A 275 46.09 -2.12 -11.51
C ALA A 275 47.53 -1.83 -11.97
N LEU A 276 47.73 -1.09 -13.05
CA LEU A 276 49.03 -0.79 -13.65
C LEU A 276 49.59 0.54 -13.14
N VAL A 277 50.81 0.51 -12.62
CA VAL A 277 51.49 1.67 -12.04
C VAL A 277 52.18 2.46 -13.15
N GLY A 278 51.72 3.69 -13.39
CA GLY A 278 52.34 4.62 -14.35
C GLY A 278 51.96 4.37 -15.81
N TRP A 279 50.95 3.54 -16.07
CA TRP A 279 50.33 3.43 -17.38
C TRP A 279 49.27 4.53 -17.53
N ASP A 280 49.46 5.43 -18.47
CA ASP A 280 48.58 6.57 -18.77
C ASP A 280 47.43 6.19 -19.71
N ARG A 281 47.21 4.88 -19.96
CA ARG A 281 46.18 4.32 -20.85
C ARG A 281 46.30 4.75 -22.33
N SER A 282 47.33 5.52 -22.70
CA SER A 282 47.55 6.03 -24.07
C SER A 282 48.29 5.07 -24.99
N ALA A 283 48.92 4.04 -24.43
CA ALA A 283 49.73 3.08 -25.17
C ALA A 283 49.24 1.65 -24.94
N ASN A 284 49.35 0.80 -25.96
CA ASN A 284 49.01 -0.60 -25.86
C ASN A 284 49.82 -1.28 -24.73
N PRO A 285 49.16 -1.85 -23.69
CA PRO A 285 49.82 -2.40 -22.51
C PRO A 285 50.68 -3.63 -22.79
N PHE A 286 50.41 -4.36 -23.89
CA PHE A 286 51.26 -5.46 -24.37
C PHE A 286 52.58 -4.93 -24.97
N GLY A 287 52.53 -3.77 -25.64
CA GLY A 287 53.70 -3.11 -26.22
C GLY A 287 54.53 -2.37 -25.17
N ALA A 288 53.87 -1.78 -24.17
CA ALA A 288 54.49 -1.08 -23.06
C ALA A 288 55.13 -2.01 -22.01
N GLY A 289 54.90 -3.32 -22.10
CA GLY A 289 55.54 -4.32 -21.24
C GLY A 289 54.75 -4.69 -19.98
N PHE A 290 53.56 -4.14 -19.78
CA PHE A 290 52.70 -4.46 -18.63
C PHE A 290 51.97 -5.80 -18.78
N LEU A 291 51.62 -6.19 -20.02
CA LEU A 291 50.94 -7.45 -20.32
C LEU A 291 51.74 -8.30 -21.30
N ARG A 292 51.57 -9.63 -21.23
CA ARG A 292 52.00 -10.54 -22.30
C ARG A 292 51.06 -11.72 -22.45
N LEU A 293 50.85 -12.17 -23.68
CA LEU A 293 50.13 -13.39 -24.00
C LEU A 293 51.14 -14.53 -24.25
N ARG A 294 51.02 -15.65 -23.52
CA ARG A 294 51.92 -16.80 -23.61
C ARG A 294 51.17 -18.10 -23.82
N GLN A 295 51.61 -18.89 -24.81
CA GLN A 295 51.13 -20.27 -24.98
C GLN A 295 51.77 -21.21 -23.94
N VAL A 296 50.95 -22.01 -23.25
CA VAL A 296 51.34 -22.97 -22.21
C VAL A 296 50.72 -24.33 -22.51
N GLY A 297 51.44 -25.18 -23.24
CA GLY A 297 50.85 -26.43 -23.74
C GLY A 297 49.72 -26.12 -24.73
N THR A 298 48.52 -26.62 -24.46
CA THR A 298 47.30 -26.34 -25.25
C THR A 298 46.57 -25.08 -24.82
N ASP A 299 46.96 -24.48 -23.70
CA ASP A 299 46.28 -23.32 -23.10
C ASP A 299 47.00 -22.02 -23.46
N SER A 300 46.28 -20.91 -23.48
CA SER A 300 46.84 -19.55 -23.59
C SER A 300 46.72 -18.84 -22.24
N VAL A 301 47.73 -18.06 -21.85
CA VAL A 301 47.73 -17.36 -20.56
C VAL A 301 48.12 -15.91 -20.78
N VAL A 302 47.27 -14.99 -20.32
CA VAL A 302 47.64 -13.58 -20.14
C VAL A 302 48.32 -13.45 -18.79
N GLU A 303 49.50 -12.86 -18.81
CA GLU A 303 50.28 -12.58 -17.60
C GLU A 303 50.49 -11.07 -17.46
N ILE A 304 50.44 -10.57 -16.22
CA ILE A 304 50.52 -9.15 -15.86
C ILE A 304 51.81 -8.85 -15.06
N ASP A 305 52.46 -7.75 -15.39
CA ASP A 305 53.52 -7.10 -14.62
C ASP A 305 53.08 -5.66 -14.29
N ARG A 306 52.70 -5.41 -13.03
CA ARG A 306 52.02 -4.17 -12.64
C ARG A 306 52.87 -2.92 -12.77
N ASP A 307 54.20 -3.02 -12.74
CA ASP A 307 55.07 -1.85 -12.89
C ASP A 307 55.71 -1.74 -14.28
N GLY A 308 55.53 -2.75 -15.15
CA GLY A 308 56.04 -2.77 -16.52
C GLY A 308 57.57 -2.75 -16.64
N THR A 309 58.32 -2.78 -15.53
CA THR A 309 59.79 -2.67 -15.50
C THR A 309 60.47 -4.02 -15.20
N GLY A 310 59.70 -5.07 -14.92
CA GLY A 310 60.18 -6.37 -14.50
C GLY A 310 60.76 -7.25 -15.62
N GLY A 311 61.69 -8.14 -15.24
CA GLY A 311 62.17 -9.21 -16.12
C GLY A 311 61.17 -10.37 -16.22
N ALA A 312 61.54 -11.46 -16.92
CA ALA A 312 60.62 -12.58 -17.20
C ALA A 312 59.95 -13.27 -15.99
N THR A 313 60.44 -13.03 -14.77
CA THR A 313 59.92 -13.58 -13.49
C THR A 313 58.98 -12.63 -12.74
N ALA A 314 58.73 -11.41 -13.24
CA ALA A 314 57.80 -10.44 -12.63
C ALA A 314 56.34 -10.69 -13.03
N TYR A 315 56.14 -11.25 -14.22
CA TYR A 315 54.82 -11.59 -14.76
C TYR A 315 54.11 -12.67 -13.94
N GLN A 316 52.90 -12.37 -13.49
CA GLN A 316 51.99 -13.31 -12.82
C GLN A 316 50.81 -13.65 -13.73
N PRO A 317 50.29 -14.88 -13.71
CA PRO A 317 49.10 -15.24 -14.48
C PRO A 317 47.90 -14.43 -13.98
N LEU A 318 47.11 -13.92 -14.92
CA LEU A 318 45.88 -13.17 -14.65
C LEU A 318 44.67 -13.92 -15.23
N LEU A 319 44.74 -14.26 -16.52
CA LEU A 319 43.69 -14.97 -17.24
C LEU A 319 44.25 -16.22 -17.91
N VAL A 320 43.56 -17.34 -17.77
CA VAL A 320 43.94 -18.63 -18.36
C VAL A 320 42.83 -19.09 -19.29
N PHE A 321 43.15 -19.30 -20.56
CA PHE A 321 42.21 -19.75 -21.60
C PHE A 321 42.52 -21.20 -21.95
N LYS A 322 41.62 -22.12 -21.56
CA LYS A 322 41.79 -23.54 -21.80
C LYS A 322 41.65 -23.87 -23.28
N ASN A 323 42.50 -24.79 -23.77
CA ASN A 323 42.45 -25.33 -25.13
C ASN A 323 42.45 -24.27 -26.26
N THR A 324 42.93 -23.07 -25.98
CA THR A 324 42.92 -21.93 -26.92
C THR A 324 44.34 -21.66 -27.44
N ASN A 325 44.47 -21.37 -28.73
CA ASN A 325 45.73 -21.02 -29.36
C ASN A 325 45.92 -19.49 -29.41
N GLY A 326 47.01 -19.01 -28.83
CA GLY A 326 47.31 -17.59 -28.64
C GLY A 326 47.39 -16.78 -29.93
N ALA A 327 47.63 -17.43 -31.07
CA ALA A 327 47.65 -16.78 -32.39
C ALA A 327 46.25 -16.43 -32.94
N ASP A 328 45.19 -16.99 -32.36
CA ASP A 328 43.81 -16.77 -32.80
C ASP A 328 43.17 -15.56 -32.09
N PHE A 329 43.82 -14.99 -31.08
CA PHE A 329 43.38 -13.78 -30.39
C PHE A 329 43.46 -12.55 -31.31
N HIS A 330 42.31 -11.90 -31.47
CA HIS A 330 42.16 -10.61 -32.11
C HIS A 330 42.12 -9.50 -31.06
N SER A 331 42.33 -8.24 -31.47
CA SER A 331 42.20 -7.11 -30.54
C SER A 331 40.81 -6.98 -29.92
N ALA A 332 39.78 -7.43 -30.64
CA ALA A 332 38.41 -7.49 -30.14
C ALA A 332 38.25 -8.37 -28.90
N ASN A 333 39.09 -9.41 -28.73
CA ASN A 333 39.01 -10.31 -27.59
C ASN A 333 39.61 -9.72 -26.31
N LEU A 334 40.50 -8.72 -26.41
CA LEU A 334 41.38 -8.27 -25.32
C LEU A 334 41.20 -6.78 -25.01
N GLY A 335 39.95 -6.31 -24.93
CA GLY A 335 39.63 -4.91 -24.60
C GLY A 335 40.15 -3.93 -25.65
N GLY A 336 40.11 -4.32 -26.92
CA GLY A 336 40.60 -3.52 -28.03
C GLY A 336 42.12 -3.59 -28.26
N PHE A 337 42.90 -4.15 -27.33
CA PHE A 337 44.37 -4.18 -27.43
C PHE A 337 44.89 -5.33 -28.29
N ARG A 338 45.88 -5.05 -29.14
CA ARG A 338 46.57 -6.11 -29.88
C ARG A 338 47.60 -6.79 -28.99
N ALA A 339 47.53 -8.12 -28.87
CA ALA A 339 48.48 -8.90 -28.07
C ALA A 339 49.95 -8.84 -28.58
N ASP A 340 50.16 -8.38 -29.81
CA ASP A 340 51.50 -8.15 -30.39
C ASP A 340 52.12 -6.78 -30.01
N GLY A 341 51.37 -5.94 -29.29
CA GLY A 341 51.81 -4.64 -28.78
C GLY A 341 51.71 -3.48 -29.78
N ALA A 342 51.09 -3.67 -30.96
CA ALA A 342 50.85 -2.57 -31.89
C ALA A 342 49.58 -1.75 -31.54
N GLU A 343 49.59 -0.44 -31.81
CA GLU A 343 48.41 0.43 -31.65
C GLU A 343 47.34 0.17 -32.74
N GLN A 344 46.07 0.45 -32.41
CA GLN A 344 44.98 0.43 -33.38
C GLN A 344 44.97 1.73 -34.22
N PRO A 345 44.65 1.66 -35.52
CA PRO A 345 44.50 2.85 -36.36
C PRO A 345 43.20 3.60 -36.05
N ALA A 346 43.25 4.93 -36.07
CA ALA A 346 42.11 5.84 -35.94
C ALA A 346 40.91 5.44 -36.80
N TYR A 347 39.74 5.31 -36.16
CA TYR A 347 38.44 5.09 -36.77
C TYR A 347 37.82 6.44 -37.13
N VAL A 348 37.48 6.61 -38.41
CA VAL A 348 36.87 7.85 -38.93
C VAL A 348 35.47 7.52 -39.42
N LYS A 349 34.45 8.13 -38.82
CA LYS A 349 33.03 7.86 -39.09
C LYS A 349 32.25 9.16 -39.23
N THR A 350 31.36 9.19 -40.21
CA THR A 350 30.35 10.24 -40.37
C THR A 350 28.97 9.57 -40.44
N GLY A 351 28.05 10.03 -39.62
CA GLY A 351 26.64 9.65 -39.57
C GLY A 351 25.83 10.27 -40.70
N THR A 352 24.52 10.33 -40.52
CA THR A 352 23.54 10.78 -41.51
C THR A 352 22.69 11.94 -40.97
N GLY A 353 21.41 11.99 -41.31
CA GLY A 353 20.47 13.01 -40.82
C GLY A 353 19.38 12.39 -39.95
N ALA A 354 19.65 11.21 -39.39
CA ALA A 354 18.73 10.40 -38.62
C ALA A 354 19.41 10.00 -37.31
N ALA A 355 18.63 9.80 -36.26
CA ALA A 355 19.14 9.35 -34.97
C ALA A 355 19.92 8.02 -35.09
N GLU A 356 21.19 8.06 -34.72
CA GLU A 356 22.15 6.95 -34.83
C GLU A 356 22.88 6.70 -33.50
N THR A 357 23.30 5.45 -33.28
CA THR A 357 24.25 5.12 -32.21
C THR A 357 25.60 4.83 -32.85
N LEU A 358 26.59 5.66 -32.54
CA LEU A 358 27.93 5.61 -33.08
C LEU A 358 28.92 5.32 -31.93
N SER A 359 29.81 4.35 -32.14
CA SER A 359 30.85 4.02 -31.17
C SER A 359 32.21 4.00 -31.84
N GLY A 360 33.19 4.62 -31.19
CA GLY A 360 34.59 4.52 -31.53
C GLY A 360 35.21 3.24 -31.00
N THR A 361 36.53 3.25 -30.94
CA THR A 361 37.43 2.14 -30.72
C THR A 361 38.31 2.47 -29.51
N ILE A 362 39.49 1.87 -29.42
CA ILE A 362 40.49 2.23 -28.40
C ILE A 362 41.62 3.10 -28.99
N GLY A 363 41.43 3.60 -30.20
CA GLY A 363 42.36 4.49 -30.89
C GLY A 363 41.79 5.90 -30.96
N HIS A 364 42.62 6.85 -31.38
CA HIS A 364 42.23 8.26 -31.53
C HIS A 364 41.24 8.47 -32.69
N ASP A 365 39.96 8.54 -32.40
CA ASP A 365 38.88 8.46 -33.35
C ASP A 365 38.34 9.83 -33.75
N VAL A 366 37.68 9.88 -34.92
CA VAL A 366 37.02 11.07 -35.42
C VAL A 366 35.60 10.69 -35.83
N ILE A 367 34.62 11.12 -35.04
CA ILE A 367 33.20 10.78 -35.22
C ILE A 367 32.38 12.07 -35.38
N ASP A 368 31.54 12.10 -36.40
CA ASP A 368 30.62 13.21 -36.71
C ASP A 368 29.22 12.62 -36.91
N GLY A 369 28.26 12.90 -36.02
CA GLY A 369 26.86 12.42 -36.09
C GLY A 369 26.07 13.06 -37.24
N ALA A 370 26.45 14.28 -37.61
CA ALA A 370 25.87 15.15 -38.62
C ALA A 370 24.46 15.69 -38.28
N GLY A 371 23.43 14.87 -38.13
CA GLY A 371 22.17 15.37 -37.57
C GLY A 371 21.14 14.29 -37.36
N GLY A 372 20.06 14.64 -36.66
CA GLY A 372 19.28 13.66 -35.90
C GLY A 372 19.71 13.69 -34.43
N ASN A 373 19.02 12.95 -33.58
CA ASN A 373 19.38 12.85 -32.16
C ASN A 373 20.29 11.65 -31.98
N ASP A 374 21.60 11.87 -31.99
CA ASP A 374 22.61 10.84 -32.02
C ASP A 374 23.09 10.46 -30.62
N THR A 375 23.61 9.24 -30.49
CA THR A 375 24.33 8.79 -29.29
C THR A 375 25.73 8.39 -29.72
N ILE A 376 26.74 9.15 -29.30
CA ILE A 376 28.13 8.98 -29.68
C ILE A 376 28.96 8.58 -28.45
N ASN A 377 29.72 7.51 -28.56
CA ASN A 377 30.71 7.09 -27.56
C ASN A 377 32.10 7.05 -28.23
N GLY A 378 33.06 7.83 -27.72
CA GLY A 378 34.42 7.91 -28.26
C GLY A 378 35.21 6.62 -28.07
N GLY A 379 35.11 6.06 -26.87
CA GLY A 379 35.87 4.87 -26.48
C GLY A 379 37.16 5.29 -25.78
N ALA A 380 38.27 4.61 -26.06
CA ALA A 380 39.55 4.99 -25.45
C ALA A 380 40.46 5.69 -26.46
N GLY A 381 41.28 6.61 -25.97
CA GLY A 381 42.16 7.42 -26.79
C GLY A 381 41.61 8.84 -26.96
N ASN A 382 42.50 9.76 -27.31
CA ASN A 382 42.16 11.17 -27.54
C ASN A 382 41.33 11.33 -28.83
N ASP A 383 40.04 11.52 -28.66
CA ASP A 383 39.03 11.49 -29.72
C ASP A 383 38.59 12.90 -30.14
N ARG A 384 38.01 12.98 -31.33
CA ARG A 384 37.34 14.18 -31.84
C ARG A 384 35.90 13.83 -32.21
N LEU A 385 34.97 14.23 -31.36
CA LEU A 385 33.55 13.88 -31.44
C LEU A 385 32.72 15.11 -31.76
N ARG A 386 31.75 14.97 -32.67
CA ARG A 386 30.79 16.02 -33.03
C ARG A 386 29.38 15.44 -33.15
N GLY A 387 28.40 16.03 -32.47
CA GLY A 387 26.98 15.66 -32.55
C GLY A 387 26.37 16.07 -33.88
N GLY A 388 26.23 17.38 -34.11
CA GLY A 388 25.69 17.91 -35.35
C GLY A 388 24.44 18.75 -35.11
N ALA A 389 23.32 18.42 -35.74
CA ALA A 389 22.05 19.10 -35.50
C ALA A 389 21.02 18.12 -34.94
N GLY A 390 20.48 18.37 -33.76
CA GLY A 390 19.58 17.49 -33.03
C GLY A 390 19.85 17.58 -31.53
N ALA A 391 19.15 16.78 -30.73
CA ALA A 391 19.46 16.64 -29.31
C ALA A 391 20.34 15.40 -29.13
N ASP A 392 21.65 15.61 -29.06
CA ASP A 392 22.67 14.58 -29.10
C ASP A 392 23.15 14.19 -27.70
N ARG A 393 23.63 12.95 -27.56
CA ARG A 393 24.30 12.46 -26.34
C ARG A 393 25.71 12.02 -26.70
N ILE A 394 26.73 12.66 -26.14
CA ILE A 394 28.14 12.37 -26.46
C ILE A 394 28.92 12.09 -25.19
N ASP A 395 29.62 10.96 -25.17
CA ASP A 395 30.58 10.58 -24.12
C ASP A 395 31.96 10.30 -24.73
N GLY A 396 32.97 11.09 -24.35
CA GLY A 396 34.38 10.92 -24.74
C GLY A 396 35.06 9.73 -24.06
N GLU A 397 34.53 9.28 -22.92
CA GLU A 397 35.04 8.16 -22.12
C GLU A 397 36.46 8.33 -21.58
N ILE A 398 37.51 7.82 -22.22
CA ILE A 398 38.88 7.86 -21.67
C ILE A 398 39.84 8.42 -22.72
N GLY A 399 40.40 9.60 -22.46
CA GLY A 399 41.29 10.25 -23.41
C GLY A 399 41.39 11.72 -23.10
N ASP A 400 42.31 12.45 -23.77
CA ASP A 400 42.16 13.90 -23.83
C ASP A 400 41.26 14.22 -25.03
N ASP A 401 39.97 14.39 -24.77
CA ASP A 401 38.94 14.37 -25.79
C ASP A 401 38.50 15.77 -26.20
N PHE A 402 38.05 15.87 -27.44
CA PHE A 402 37.48 17.09 -27.98
C PHE A 402 36.04 16.81 -28.43
N VAL A 403 35.07 17.37 -27.71
CA VAL A 403 33.63 17.10 -27.85
C VAL A 403 32.88 18.37 -28.26
N GLU A 404 32.17 18.31 -29.39
CA GLU A 404 31.28 19.38 -29.89
C GLU A 404 29.83 18.86 -29.96
N GLY A 405 28.87 19.51 -29.30
CA GLY A 405 27.43 19.22 -29.41
C GLY A 405 26.88 19.63 -30.77
N GLY A 406 26.67 20.93 -30.97
CA GLY A 406 26.25 21.51 -32.24
C GLY A 406 24.95 22.31 -32.10
N ASP A 407 23.97 22.09 -32.99
CA ASP A 407 22.68 22.78 -32.91
C ASP A 407 21.66 21.86 -32.20
N GLY A 408 21.09 22.27 -31.07
CA GLY A 408 20.05 21.55 -30.33
C GLY A 408 20.44 21.34 -28.87
N ASN A 409 19.56 20.70 -28.08
CA ASN A 409 19.79 20.54 -26.65
C ASN A 409 20.57 19.26 -26.38
N ASP A 410 21.87 19.39 -26.15
CA ASP A 410 22.80 18.27 -26.11
C ASP A 410 23.17 17.84 -24.68
N SER A 411 23.65 16.60 -24.55
CA SER A 411 24.19 16.04 -23.30
C SER A 411 25.62 15.57 -23.55
N LEU A 412 26.58 16.31 -23.01
CA LEU A 412 28.00 16.18 -23.35
C LEU A 412 28.84 15.81 -22.13
N ARG A 413 29.71 14.84 -22.31
CA ARG A 413 30.67 14.39 -21.31
C ARG A 413 32.02 14.11 -21.96
N GLY A 414 33.08 14.72 -21.41
CA GLY A 414 34.46 14.49 -21.87
C GLY A 414 34.99 13.14 -21.40
N GLY A 415 34.60 12.73 -20.19
CA GLY A 415 35.10 11.52 -19.57
C GLY A 415 36.36 11.81 -18.75
N ARG A 416 37.26 10.84 -18.64
CA ARG A 416 38.52 10.99 -17.89
C ARG A 416 39.66 11.44 -18.81
N GLY A 417 40.21 12.61 -18.54
CA GLY A 417 41.43 13.10 -19.18
C GLY A 417 41.52 14.61 -19.11
N THR A 418 42.17 15.26 -20.06
CA THR A 418 42.14 16.73 -20.19
C THR A 418 41.26 17.07 -21.38
N ASP A 419 40.01 17.41 -21.11
CA ASP A 419 38.98 17.46 -22.16
C ASP A 419 38.60 18.89 -22.55
N VAL A 420 38.11 19.04 -23.78
CA VAL A 420 37.46 20.26 -24.27
C VAL A 420 36.05 19.92 -24.72
N ILE A 421 35.05 20.53 -24.07
CA ILE A 421 33.62 20.26 -24.30
C ILE A 421 32.93 21.56 -24.69
N LEU A 422 32.27 21.57 -25.85
CA LEU A 422 31.60 22.74 -26.42
C LEU A 422 30.14 22.41 -26.76
N GLY A 423 29.16 23.06 -26.12
CA GLY A 423 27.72 22.90 -26.38
C GLY A 423 27.30 23.47 -27.74
N GLN A 424 27.55 24.76 -27.93
CA GLN A 424 27.22 25.57 -29.11
C GLN A 424 25.82 26.19 -29.09
N GLU A 425 24.89 25.85 -29.99
CA GLU A 425 23.54 26.46 -29.98
C GLU A 425 22.55 25.50 -29.32
N GLY A 426 21.86 25.90 -28.25
CA GLY A 426 20.88 25.05 -27.59
C GLY A 426 20.86 25.22 -26.09
N HIS A 427 20.04 24.42 -25.40
CA HIS A 427 20.07 24.33 -23.94
C HIS A 427 20.78 23.04 -23.57
N ASP A 428 22.07 23.14 -23.29
CA ASP A 428 22.97 22.00 -23.21
C ASP A 428 23.25 21.58 -21.77
N PHE A 429 23.52 20.30 -21.56
CA PHE A 429 24.03 19.75 -20.32
C PHE A 429 25.47 19.27 -20.51
N LEU A 430 26.41 19.91 -19.83
CA LEU A 430 27.83 19.57 -19.89
C LEU A 430 28.32 19.03 -18.55
N TYR A 431 29.00 17.88 -18.58
CA TYR A 431 29.50 17.21 -17.39
C TYR A 431 31.00 16.92 -17.48
N ALA A 432 31.75 17.26 -16.42
CA ALA A 432 33.18 16.99 -16.33
C ALA A 432 33.55 16.05 -15.18
N ASP A 433 34.31 14.99 -15.48
CA ASP A 433 34.84 14.03 -14.52
C ASP A 433 36.25 14.44 -14.00
N SER A 434 37.18 13.49 -13.88
CA SER A 434 38.54 13.77 -13.42
C SER A 434 39.42 14.29 -14.56
N GLY A 435 40.07 15.42 -14.37
CA GLY A 435 40.69 16.10 -15.50
C GLY A 435 40.94 17.59 -15.36
N ALA A 436 41.81 18.11 -16.22
CA ALA A 436 42.02 19.55 -16.38
C ALA A 436 41.14 20.08 -17.53
N ASP A 437 39.83 20.10 -17.31
CA ASP A 437 38.85 20.23 -18.40
C ASP A 437 38.46 21.70 -18.69
N GLU A 438 38.11 21.95 -19.95
CA GLU A 438 37.56 23.21 -20.45
C GLU A 438 36.15 22.99 -21.02
N LEU A 439 35.16 23.63 -20.39
CA LEU A 439 33.74 23.52 -20.73
C LEU A 439 33.21 24.88 -21.17
N ASP A 440 32.41 24.86 -22.24
CA ASP A 440 31.82 26.04 -22.87
C ASP A 440 30.39 25.71 -23.30
N GLY A 441 29.38 26.28 -22.63
CA GLY A 441 27.95 26.06 -22.92
C GLY A 441 27.59 26.60 -24.30
N GLY A 442 27.79 27.90 -24.51
CA GLY A 442 27.63 28.54 -25.80
C GLY A 442 26.43 29.47 -25.79
N ALA A 443 25.41 29.20 -26.59
CA ALA A 443 24.24 30.04 -26.75
C ALA A 443 22.96 29.29 -26.38
N GLY A 444 22.24 29.80 -25.39
CA GLY A 444 21.06 29.21 -24.77
C GLY A 444 21.31 29.04 -23.27
N SER A 445 20.27 28.68 -22.52
CA SER A 445 20.38 28.46 -21.07
C SER A 445 20.95 27.07 -20.81
N ASP A 446 22.21 27.00 -20.41
CA ASP A 446 22.98 25.77 -20.29
C ASP A 446 23.13 25.32 -18.83
N TRP A 447 23.40 24.03 -18.63
CA TRP A 447 23.72 23.46 -17.33
C TRP A 447 25.08 22.78 -17.34
N ILE A 448 26.06 23.41 -16.68
CA ILE A 448 27.41 22.89 -16.51
C ILE A 448 27.56 22.32 -15.10
N GLN A 449 27.87 21.02 -15.01
CA GLN A 449 28.13 20.34 -13.76
C GLN A 449 29.56 19.79 -13.72
N ILE A 450 30.29 20.15 -12.67
CA ILE A 450 31.66 19.68 -12.44
C ILE A 450 31.68 18.89 -11.14
N GLN A 451 32.02 17.60 -11.24
CA GLN A 451 32.19 16.73 -10.08
C GLN A 451 33.51 15.94 -10.20
N ALA A 452 34.54 16.44 -9.53
CA ALA A 452 35.86 15.80 -9.54
C ALA A 452 36.41 15.57 -8.13
N THR A 453 37.47 14.76 -8.04
CA THR A 453 38.19 14.48 -6.79
C THR A 453 39.69 14.74 -6.92
N ASP A 454 40.14 15.20 -8.08
CA ASP A 454 41.52 15.55 -8.33
C ASP A 454 41.82 17.01 -7.97
N ALA A 455 43.09 17.40 -8.15
CA ALA A 455 43.59 18.73 -7.81
C ALA A 455 44.00 19.53 -9.06
N LEU A 456 43.35 19.29 -10.19
CA LEU A 456 43.63 19.95 -11.46
C LEU A 456 42.73 21.17 -11.68
N THR A 457 43.20 22.11 -12.51
CA THR A 457 42.45 23.33 -12.80
C THR A 457 41.37 23.06 -13.85
N LYS A 458 40.15 23.56 -13.61
CA LYS A 458 39.02 23.44 -14.54
C LYS A 458 38.50 24.82 -14.96
N VAL A 459 37.99 24.90 -16.19
CA VAL A 459 37.43 26.11 -16.79
C VAL A 459 35.98 25.83 -17.19
N ALA A 460 35.05 26.69 -16.78
CA ALA A 460 33.64 26.64 -17.19
C ALA A 460 33.19 28.02 -17.67
N ARG A 461 32.53 28.06 -18.83
CA ARG A 461 31.92 29.27 -19.42
C ARG A 461 30.48 28.97 -19.82
N GLY A 462 29.52 29.74 -19.32
CA GLY A 462 28.11 29.67 -19.78
C GLY A 462 27.94 30.34 -21.15
N ASP A 463 28.59 31.50 -21.32
CA ASP A 463 28.56 32.36 -22.51
C ASP A 463 27.24 33.15 -22.66
N ALA A 464 26.23 32.71 -23.43
CA ALA A 464 25.05 33.53 -23.72
C ALA A 464 23.75 32.80 -23.40
N GLY A 465 23.10 33.12 -22.29
CA GLY A 465 21.85 32.52 -21.85
C GLY A 465 21.64 32.74 -20.36
N GLU A 466 20.63 32.11 -19.78
CA GLU A 466 20.53 32.05 -18.32
C GLU A 466 21.16 30.74 -17.86
N ASP A 467 22.44 30.77 -17.49
CA ASP A 467 23.24 29.57 -17.34
C ASP A 467 23.34 29.09 -15.90
N ARG A 468 23.37 27.77 -15.71
CA ARG A 468 23.52 27.13 -14.42
C ARG A 468 24.88 26.45 -14.33
N ILE A 469 25.77 26.95 -13.47
CA ILE A 469 27.10 26.36 -13.25
C ILE A 469 27.19 25.82 -11.82
N THR A 470 27.36 24.50 -11.68
CA THR A 470 27.41 23.83 -10.38
C THR A 470 28.74 23.10 -10.19
N ILE A 471 29.43 23.41 -9.10
CA ILE A 471 30.68 22.73 -8.71
C ILE A 471 30.42 21.89 -7.46
N GLU A 472 30.62 20.57 -7.54
CA GLU A 472 30.38 19.61 -6.45
C GLU A 472 31.61 18.74 -6.15
N GLY A 473 31.76 18.30 -4.89
CA GLY A 473 32.83 17.38 -4.47
C GLY A 473 34.09 18.04 -3.87
N ALA A 474 34.94 17.24 -3.23
CA ALA A 474 36.14 17.68 -2.50
C ALA A 474 37.32 18.03 -3.43
N ASN A 475 37.13 19.07 -4.25
CA ASN A 475 38.02 19.46 -5.35
C ASN A 475 39.26 20.22 -4.85
N GLY A 476 40.45 19.70 -5.13
CA GLY A 476 41.73 20.30 -4.69
C GLY A 476 42.34 21.35 -5.63
N GLY A 477 41.75 21.55 -6.82
CA GLY A 477 42.27 22.43 -7.87
C GLY A 477 41.62 23.82 -7.91
N ASP A 478 42.19 24.72 -8.73
CA ASP A 478 41.62 26.05 -8.98
C ASP A 478 40.52 25.99 -10.05
N PHE A 479 39.54 26.88 -9.98
CA PHE A 479 38.45 26.99 -10.95
C PHE A 479 38.45 28.36 -11.62
N VAL A 480 38.21 28.40 -12.92
CA VAL A 480 37.93 29.64 -13.66
C VAL A 480 36.52 29.54 -14.21
N ILE A 481 35.64 30.39 -13.70
CA ILE A 481 34.20 30.37 -14.00
C ILE A 481 33.81 31.71 -14.61
N ASP A 482 33.07 31.66 -15.71
CA ASP A 482 32.49 32.80 -16.41
C ASP A 482 31.01 32.47 -16.65
N GLY A 483 30.08 33.25 -16.06
CA GLY A 483 28.65 33.11 -16.33
C GLY A 483 28.38 33.53 -17.77
N GLY A 484 28.53 34.82 -18.05
CA GLY A 484 28.51 35.36 -19.39
C GLY A 484 27.51 36.49 -19.52
N SER A 485 26.49 36.32 -20.36
CA SER A 485 25.38 37.27 -20.53
C SER A 485 24.05 36.59 -20.35
N GLY A 486 23.11 37.25 -19.69
CA GLY A 486 21.89 36.66 -19.14
C GLY A 486 22.01 36.47 -17.63
N ASN A 487 20.92 36.10 -16.96
CA ASN A 487 20.90 35.99 -15.50
C ASN A 487 21.40 34.60 -15.08
N ASP A 488 22.65 34.52 -14.66
CA ASP A 488 23.34 33.26 -14.40
C ASP A 488 23.22 32.82 -12.94
N TRP A 489 23.21 31.51 -12.72
CA TRP A 489 23.22 30.88 -11.40
C TRP A 489 24.46 30.02 -11.21
N ILE A 490 25.35 30.45 -10.32
CA ILE A 490 26.61 29.76 -10.01
C ILE A 490 26.59 29.24 -8.59
N SER A 491 26.67 27.92 -8.40
CA SER A 491 26.74 27.29 -7.07
C SER A 491 28.07 26.60 -6.83
N LEU A 492 28.63 26.87 -5.65
CA LEU A 492 29.95 26.39 -5.24
C LEU A 492 29.84 25.51 -4.00
N ALA A 493 30.05 24.20 -4.18
CA ALA A 493 30.13 23.19 -3.12
C ALA A 493 31.54 22.58 -3.00
N GLY A 494 31.95 22.19 -1.79
CA GLY A 494 33.15 21.35 -1.57
C GLY A 494 34.53 21.92 -1.96
N LEU A 495 34.66 23.25 -2.10
CA LEU A 495 35.90 23.89 -2.58
C LEU A 495 37.10 23.75 -1.63
N ARG A 496 38.22 23.19 -2.13
CA ARG A 496 39.54 23.21 -1.47
C ARG A 496 40.62 23.97 -2.24
N GLY A 497 40.31 24.54 -3.41
CA GLY A 497 41.17 25.43 -4.19
C GLY A 497 40.58 26.83 -4.36
N THR A 498 41.11 27.64 -5.29
CA THR A 498 40.60 29.00 -5.55
C THR A 498 39.60 29.01 -6.70
N ALA A 499 38.38 29.50 -6.46
CA ALA A 499 37.42 29.79 -7.53
C ALA A 499 37.54 31.24 -7.98
N TYR A 500 37.83 31.45 -9.26
CA TYR A 500 37.83 32.76 -9.92
C TYR A 500 36.54 32.92 -10.71
N VAL A 501 35.60 33.69 -10.19
CA VAL A 501 34.25 33.87 -10.76
C VAL A 501 34.16 35.21 -11.46
N THR A 502 33.57 35.18 -12.66
CA THR A 502 33.15 36.33 -13.46
C THR A 502 31.66 36.12 -13.70
N LEU A 503 30.81 37.06 -13.30
CA LEU A 503 29.35 36.88 -13.32
C LEU A 503 28.78 37.34 -14.65
N GLY A 504 28.96 38.62 -14.99
CA GLY A 504 28.37 39.18 -16.19
C GLY A 504 28.01 40.65 -16.04
N GLN A 505 27.13 41.15 -16.89
CA GLN A 505 26.55 42.51 -16.79
C GLN A 505 25.08 42.51 -16.36
N ASP A 506 24.49 41.33 -16.22
CA ASP A 506 23.07 41.12 -15.96
C ASP A 506 22.86 40.82 -14.47
N VAL A 507 21.72 40.25 -14.06
CA VAL A 507 21.44 40.03 -12.62
C VAL A 507 21.77 38.59 -12.26
N ASP A 508 22.97 38.38 -11.75
CA ASP A 508 23.50 37.03 -11.50
C ASP A 508 23.40 36.61 -10.04
N VAL A 509 23.36 35.30 -9.80
CA VAL A 509 23.32 34.68 -8.47
C VAL A 509 24.58 33.85 -8.25
N LEU A 510 25.32 34.18 -7.19
CA LEU A 510 26.41 33.36 -6.67
C LEU A 510 26.00 32.71 -5.36
N ARG A 511 25.83 31.38 -5.35
CA ARG A 511 25.49 30.59 -4.17
C ARG A 511 26.70 29.88 -3.57
N LEU A 512 26.83 29.99 -2.25
CA LEU A 512 27.73 29.18 -1.44
C LEU A 512 26.92 28.06 -0.78
N ASP A 513 27.24 26.81 -1.12
CA ASP A 513 26.47 25.64 -0.69
C ASP A 513 26.81 25.19 0.75
N PRO A 514 25.84 24.67 1.54
CA PRO A 514 26.09 24.15 2.90
C PRO A 514 27.09 23.00 2.96
N SER A 515 27.28 22.25 1.88
CA SER A 515 28.30 21.19 1.76
C SER A 515 29.72 21.72 1.48
N ALA A 516 29.94 23.04 1.56
CA ALA A 516 31.25 23.69 1.45
C ALA A 516 31.92 24.10 2.80
N PRO A 517 31.79 23.38 3.94
CA PRO A 517 32.38 23.83 5.21
C PRO A 517 33.93 23.89 5.15
N ASP A 518 34.55 23.23 4.17
CA ASP A 518 35.99 23.28 3.90
C ASP A 518 36.48 24.71 3.55
N LEU A 519 35.60 25.64 3.13
CA LEU A 519 35.94 27.07 2.98
C LEU A 519 36.36 27.73 4.32
N LEU A 520 35.96 27.16 5.46
CA LEU A 520 36.43 27.57 6.79
C LEU A 520 37.76 26.90 7.20
N LEU A 521 38.24 25.92 6.43
CA LEU A 521 39.56 25.29 6.57
C LEU A 521 40.55 25.98 5.59
N THR A 522 41.86 25.93 5.85
CA THR A 522 42.88 26.82 5.24
C THR A 522 43.11 26.67 3.72
N GLU A 523 42.19 26.02 3.02
CA GLU A 523 42.47 25.43 1.70
C GLU A 523 41.68 26.12 0.56
N GLY A 524 40.42 26.57 0.75
CA GLY A 524 39.61 27.22 -0.30
C GLY A 524 39.49 28.75 -0.25
N ASN A 525 39.22 29.41 -1.39
CA ASN A 525 38.92 30.85 -1.49
C ASN A 525 38.09 31.19 -2.75
N VAL A 526 37.11 32.09 -2.64
CA VAL A 526 36.33 32.59 -3.78
C VAL A 526 36.74 34.02 -4.12
N ILE A 527 37.04 34.29 -5.39
CA ILE A 527 37.39 35.62 -5.91
C ILE A 527 36.42 35.98 -7.03
N VAL A 528 35.55 36.95 -6.76
CA VAL A 528 34.60 37.49 -7.74
C VAL A 528 35.20 38.74 -8.38
N ARG A 529 35.29 38.74 -9.71
CA ARG A 529 36.06 39.73 -10.48
C ARG A 529 35.27 40.99 -10.84
N ASP A 530 33.95 40.89 -10.96
CA ASP A 530 33.11 41.92 -11.59
C ASP A 530 31.73 42.11 -10.95
N PHE A 531 31.54 41.61 -9.72
CA PHE A 531 30.27 41.71 -8.97
C PHE A 531 29.61 43.10 -9.07
N ASP A 532 28.44 43.19 -9.70
CA ASP A 532 27.61 44.38 -9.75
C ASP A 532 26.73 44.48 -8.50
N THR A 533 26.61 45.68 -7.95
CA THR A 533 25.75 45.95 -6.78
C THR A 533 24.44 46.63 -7.18
N GLY A 534 24.25 46.96 -8.46
CA GLY A 534 23.10 47.71 -8.96
C GLY A 534 23.08 49.18 -8.50
N PHE A 535 24.15 49.66 -7.83
CA PHE A 535 24.18 51.00 -7.24
C PHE A 535 24.60 52.08 -8.25
N TYR A 536 23.61 52.77 -8.83
CA TYR A 536 23.81 53.99 -9.63
C TYR A 536 23.46 55.27 -8.87
N TRP A 537 24.36 56.27 -8.88
CA TRP A 537 24.10 57.60 -8.27
C TRP A 537 22.83 58.24 -8.84
N GLY A 538 21.71 58.13 -8.11
CA GLY A 538 20.43 58.77 -8.44
C GLY A 538 19.26 57.84 -8.79
N SER A 539 19.45 56.52 -8.79
CA SER A 539 18.37 55.52 -8.83
C SER A 539 18.13 55.00 -7.41
N SER A 540 16.88 54.90 -6.97
CA SER A 540 16.48 54.34 -5.68
C SER A 540 15.75 53.01 -5.82
N THR A 541 15.86 52.34 -6.97
CA THR A 541 15.13 51.09 -7.21
C THR A 541 15.91 49.83 -6.90
N GLY A 542 17.25 49.82 -6.88
CA GLY A 542 18.05 48.76 -6.23
C GLY A 542 17.71 47.30 -6.57
N ILE A 543 17.18 47.02 -7.76
CA ILE A 543 16.67 45.69 -8.20
C ILE A 543 17.45 45.10 -9.40
N ASP A 544 18.56 45.73 -9.81
CA ASP A 544 19.27 45.40 -11.06
C ASP A 544 20.78 45.09 -10.82
N GLY A 545 21.16 44.24 -9.87
CA GLY A 545 22.57 43.83 -9.73
C GLY A 545 22.80 42.63 -8.82
N ASP A 546 23.90 41.92 -8.99
CA ASP A 546 24.17 40.56 -8.50
C ASP A 546 23.81 40.24 -7.05
N ARG A 547 23.42 38.99 -6.81
CA ARG A 547 23.07 38.44 -5.50
C ARG A 547 24.14 37.42 -5.05
N LEU A 548 24.60 37.55 -3.81
CA LEU A 548 25.32 36.49 -3.11
C LEU A 548 24.38 35.76 -2.16
N GLU A 549 24.20 34.46 -2.34
CA GLU A 549 23.49 33.56 -1.44
C GLU A 549 24.49 32.81 -0.56
N PHE A 550 24.42 32.99 0.75
CA PHE A 550 25.38 32.40 1.70
C PHE A 550 24.76 32.00 3.04
N VAL A 551 23.44 32.16 3.21
CA VAL A 551 22.72 31.85 4.45
C VAL A 551 22.82 30.37 4.80
N ASP A 552 22.56 29.47 3.86
CA ASP A 552 22.64 28.02 4.08
C ASP A 552 24.06 27.61 4.48
N PHE A 553 25.05 28.15 3.76
CA PHE A 553 26.45 27.99 4.11
C PHE A 553 26.74 28.51 5.52
N LEU A 554 26.25 29.69 5.89
CA LEU A 554 26.45 30.27 7.21
C LEU A 554 25.80 29.44 8.32
N ALA A 555 24.59 28.93 8.11
CA ALA A 555 23.89 28.07 9.06
C ALA A 555 24.66 26.76 9.30
N ALA A 556 25.19 26.13 8.24
CA ALA A 556 26.05 24.96 8.35
C ALA A 556 27.41 25.28 9.01
N ALA A 557 28.00 26.42 8.65
CA ALA A 557 29.29 26.89 9.13
C ALA A 557 29.28 27.36 10.60
N ALA A 558 28.16 27.89 11.07
CA ALA A 558 27.99 28.49 12.39
C ALA A 558 26.73 27.93 13.09
N PRO A 559 26.76 26.70 13.62
CA PRO A 559 25.57 26.05 14.21
C PRO A 559 24.96 26.77 15.41
N THR A 560 25.64 27.76 15.99
CA THR A 560 25.13 28.59 17.10
C THR A 560 24.43 29.86 16.64
N TRP A 561 24.41 30.12 15.33
CA TRP A 561 23.72 31.25 14.76
C TRP A 561 22.20 31.02 14.77
N ASP A 562 21.45 32.02 15.21
CA ASP A 562 20.00 31.96 15.44
C ASP A 562 19.18 32.56 14.28
N GLY A 563 19.80 32.72 13.10
CA GLY A 563 19.19 33.37 11.93
C GLY A 563 19.16 34.91 11.99
N SER A 564 19.63 35.52 13.09
CA SER A 564 19.72 36.99 13.21
C SER A 564 20.66 37.60 12.18
N ASN A 565 20.55 38.90 11.87
CA ASN A 565 21.45 39.54 10.91
C ASN A 565 22.94 39.30 11.28
N PRO A 566 23.72 38.56 10.47
CA PRO A 566 25.04 38.07 10.84
C PRO A 566 26.09 39.18 10.91
N PHE A 567 25.86 40.30 10.21
CA PHE A 567 26.69 41.50 10.31
C PHE A 567 26.51 42.23 11.64
N ALA A 568 25.35 42.07 12.28
CA ALA A 568 25.05 42.65 13.59
C ALA A 568 25.40 41.71 14.75
N SER A 569 25.15 40.41 14.60
CA SER A 569 25.41 39.38 15.60
C SER A 569 26.88 38.91 15.63
N GLY A 570 27.71 39.41 14.72
CA GLY A 570 29.17 39.21 14.73
C GLY A 570 29.63 37.94 14.01
N PHE A 571 28.72 37.24 13.32
CA PHE A 571 29.02 36.05 12.51
C PHE A 571 29.56 36.39 11.12
N ALA A 572 29.30 37.59 10.59
CA ALA A 572 29.83 38.04 9.30
C ALA A 572 30.32 39.50 9.36
N ARG A 573 31.27 39.86 8.48
CA ARG A 573 31.65 41.26 8.24
C ARG A 573 32.15 41.47 6.82
N LEU A 574 31.95 42.68 6.30
CA LEU A 574 32.63 43.16 5.09
C LEU A 574 33.83 44.03 5.50
N GLU A 575 35.04 43.60 5.17
CA GLU A 575 36.28 44.34 5.45
C GLU A 575 36.92 44.85 4.16
N ARG A 576 37.31 46.13 4.17
CA ARG A 576 38.04 46.74 3.05
C ARG A 576 39.51 46.33 3.08
N SER A 577 40.01 45.76 1.98
CA SER A 577 41.44 45.46 1.79
C SER A 577 41.96 46.05 0.48
N GLY A 578 42.68 47.17 0.55
CA GLY A 578 43.25 47.82 -0.65
C GLY A 578 42.17 48.38 -1.58
N ASP A 579 42.02 47.77 -2.77
CA ASP A 579 40.97 48.05 -3.77
C ASP A 579 39.79 47.04 -3.74
N ASP A 580 39.93 45.94 -2.99
CA ASP A 580 38.95 44.86 -2.84
C ASP A 580 38.10 44.89 -1.55
N THR A 581 36.91 44.29 -1.57
CA THR A 581 36.09 44.01 -0.38
C THR A 581 36.15 42.52 -0.02
N LEU A 582 36.35 42.22 1.26
CA LEU A 582 36.42 40.86 1.78
C LEU A 582 35.14 40.55 2.58
N LEU A 583 34.40 39.53 2.20
CA LEU A 583 33.40 38.93 3.08
C LEU A 583 34.09 37.92 3.99
N GLN A 584 33.94 38.13 5.29
CA GLN A 584 34.56 37.30 6.30
C GLN A 584 33.54 36.76 7.29
N ILE A 585 33.67 35.49 7.65
CA ILE A 585 32.79 34.78 8.58
C ILE A 585 33.53 34.41 9.86
N ASP A 586 32.85 34.50 10.99
CA ASP A 586 33.28 34.00 12.28
C ASP A 586 32.29 32.93 12.77
N ALA A 587 32.68 31.66 12.64
CA ALA A 587 31.85 30.50 12.94
C ALA A 587 31.38 30.42 14.40
N ASN A 588 32.06 31.10 15.34
CA ASN A 588 31.70 31.06 16.77
C ASN A 588 30.90 32.30 17.23
N GLY A 589 30.65 33.28 16.34
CA GLY A 589 29.92 34.52 16.64
C GLY A 589 30.60 35.46 17.65
N GLY A 590 31.83 35.18 18.06
CA GLY A 590 32.59 35.93 19.05
C GLY A 590 33.21 37.22 18.52
N GLY A 591 33.25 37.38 17.19
CA GLY A 591 33.83 38.53 16.50
C GLY A 591 35.36 38.60 16.63
N ASP A 592 36.03 37.47 16.90
CA ASP A 592 37.46 37.38 17.18
C ASP A 592 38.24 36.49 16.21
N SER A 593 37.55 35.72 15.36
CA SER A 593 38.14 34.65 14.54
C SER A 593 37.71 34.68 13.06
N PHE A 594 37.49 35.89 12.51
CA PHE A 594 37.06 36.09 11.12
C PHE A 594 37.99 35.46 10.06
N ARG A 595 37.39 34.73 9.12
CA ARG A 595 38.03 34.13 7.95
C ARG A 595 37.42 34.66 6.67
N THR A 596 38.25 35.05 5.70
CA THR A 596 37.79 35.47 4.37
C THR A 596 37.28 34.27 3.60
N ILE A 597 36.05 34.38 3.08
CA ILE A 597 35.41 33.36 2.25
C ILE A 597 35.28 33.84 0.80
N VAL A 598 34.91 35.12 0.63
CA VAL A 598 34.76 35.75 -0.69
C VAL A 598 35.57 37.05 -0.74
N THR A 599 36.28 37.25 -1.85
CA THR A 599 36.97 38.50 -2.21
C THR A 599 36.30 39.11 -3.44
N PHE A 600 35.67 40.27 -3.26
CA PHE A 600 35.10 41.06 -4.34
C PHE A 600 36.12 42.07 -4.84
N LYS A 601 36.49 41.98 -6.13
CA LYS A 601 37.48 42.85 -6.74
C LYS A 601 36.93 44.25 -7.01
N ASP A 602 37.77 45.26 -6.75
CA ASP A 602 37.53 46.67 -7.10
C ASP A 602 36.20 47.29 -6.57
N LEU A 603 35.57 46.66 -5.58
CA LEU A 603 34.29 47.06 -5.01
C LEU A 603 34.46 47.64 -3.60
N TYR A 604 33.66 48.66 -3.26
CA TYR A 604 33.63 49.21 -1.90
C TYR A 604 32.48 48.61 -1.06
N PRO A 605 32.70 48.33 0.25
CA PRO A 605 31.71 47.67 1.10
C PRO A 605 30.38 48.41 1.24
N PHE A 606 30.36 49.74 1.04
CA PHE A 606 29.14 50.55 1.22
C PHE A 606 28.19 50.46 0.02
N PHE A 607 28.63 49.89 -1.10
CA PHE A 607 27.77 49.69 -2.28
C PHE A 607 26.86 48.47 -2.14
N PHE A 608 27.21 47.50 -1.29
CA PHE A 608 26.37 46.35 -1.02
C PHE A 608 25.06 46.77 -0.36
N THR A 609 23.96 46.30 -0.94
CA THR A 609 22.61 46.45 -0.41
C THR A 609 22.16 45.14 0.25
N SER A 610 20.96 45.12 0.85
CA SER A 610 20.38 43.87 1.34
C SER A 610 20.09 42.88 0.22
N PHE A 611 19.77 43.36 -1.00
CA PHE A 611 19.58 42.50 -2.17
C PHE A 611 20.84 41.68 -2.47
N ASN A 612 22.01 42.34 -2.46
CA ASN A 612 23.27 41.68 -2.78
C ASN A 612 23.76 40.70 -1.71
N LEU A 613 23.24 40.79 -0.48
CA LEU A 613 23.75 40.08 0.71
C LEU A 613 22.71 39.15 1.32
N ASP A 614 22.00 38.41 0.48
CA ASP A 614 21.04 37.40 0.89
C ASP A 614 19.94 37.93 1.84
N GLY A 615 19.47 39.14 1.52
CA GLY A 615 18.49 39.88 2.31
C GLY A 615 19.07 40.62 3.53
N PHE A 616 20.35 40.47 3.88
CA PHE A 616 20.88 41.13 5.08
C PHE A 616 21.42 42.54 4.84
N SER A 617 21.00 43.50 5.66
CA SER A 617 21.63 44.81 5.66
C SER A 617 22.99 44.79 6.37
N GLN A 618 24.00 45.43 5.79
CA GLN A 618 25.31 45.63 6.43
C GLN A 618 25.21 46.40 7.78
N GLY A 619 24.13 47.17 7.97
CA GLY A 619 23.90 48.02 9.13
C GLY A 619 23.15 47.36 10.28
N GLY A 620 22.71 46.11 10.14
CA GLY A 620 21.98 45.40 11.19
C GLY A 620 20.50 45.80 11.36
N SER A 621 19.94 46.60 10.45
CA SER A 621 18.49 46.84 10.38
C SER A 621 17.80 45.72 9.63
N VAL A 622 16.64 45.27 10.10
CA VAL A 622 15.73 44.42 9.31
C VAL A 622 15.38 45.20 8.02
N PRO A 623 15.48 44.58 6.82
CA PRO A 623 15.09 45.22 5.57
C PRO A 623 13.65 45.73 5.59
N ALA A 624 13.35 46.68 4.70
CA ALA A 624 11.97 47.10 4.48
C ALA A 624 11.30 46.13 3.51
N GLY A 625 10.02 45.81 3.73
CA GLY A 625 9.25 44.99 2.82
C GLY A 625 9.07 45.58 1.42
N HIS A 626 9.05 44.69 0.44
CA HIS A 626 8.81 44.86 -0.98
C HIS A 626 7.32 44.78 -1.30
N SER A 627 6.95 45.35 -2.46
CA SER A 627 5.63 45.18 -3.05
C SER A 627 5.84 44.74 -4.49
N LEU A 628 5.56 43.47 -4.75
CA LEU A 628 5.79 42.76 -6.00
C LEU A 628 4.44 42.48 -6.67
N ILE A 629 4.35 42.76 -7.97
CA ILE A 629 3.17 42.47 -8.78
C ILE A 629 3.66 41.79 -10.04
N GLY A 630 3.19 40.56 -10.26
CA GLY A 630 3.42 39.76 -11.45
C GLY A 630 2.72 40.32 -12.69
N THR A 631 2.70 39.50 -13.72
CA THR A 631 2.10 39.72 -15.03
C THR A 631 0.95 38.76 -15.24
N ASP A 632 0.34 38.75 -16.43
CA ASP A 632 -0.69 37.76 -16.77
C ASP A 632 -0.06 36.45 -17.35
N ALA A 633 1.21 36.19 -17.05
CA ALA A 633 1.98 35.03 -17.51
C ALA A 633 2.57 34.29 -16.30
N ASP A 634 3.13 33.10 -16.51
CA ASP A 634 3.73 32.31 -15.44
C ASP A 634 4.93 33.07 -14.83
N ASP A 635 4.79 33.53 -13.59
CA ASP A 635 5.81 34.31 -12.88
C ASP A 635 6.45 33.53 -11.72
N THR A 636 7.71 33.83 -11.40
CA THR A 636 8.38 33.37 -10.17
C THR A 636 8.85 34.58 -9.37
N LEU A 637 8.30 34.79 -8.18
CA LEU A 637 8.50 36.00 -7.36
C LEU A 637 8.94 35.63 -5.93
N HIS A 638 9.92 36.36 -5.41
CA HIS A 638 10.47 36.19 -4.05
C HIS A 638 10.42 37.51 -3.26
N GLY A 639 9.80 37.49 -2.07
CA GLY A 639 9.63 38.64 -1.17
C GLY A 639 10.95 39.16 -0.61
N GLY A 640 11.75 38.25 -0.06
CA GLY A 640 13.02 38.54 0.60
C GLY A 640 12.90 38.51 2.13
N ARG A 641 13.66 39.35 2.84
CA ARG A 641 13.72 39.33 4.32
C ARG A 641 12.81 40.35 5.01
N GLY A 642 11.92 41.00 4.27
CA GLY A 642 11.05 42.07 4.75
C GLY A 642 9.63 41.55 4.97
N ASN A 643 8.71 42.44 5.37
CA ASN A 643 7.29 42.09 5.36
C ASN A 643 6.71 42.47 4.00
N ASP A 644 6.66 41.52 3.10
CA ASP A 644 6.48 41.68 1.68
C ASP A 644 5.00 41.55 1.25
N VAL A 645 4.64 42.17 0.13
CA VAL A 645 3.31 42.03 -0.48
C VAL A 645 3.49 41.56 -1.92
N ILE A 646 3.04 40.35 -2.22
CA ILE A 646 3.24 39.68 -3.51
C ILE A 646 1.88 39.40 -4.17
N GLN A 647 1.75 39.69 -5.46
CA GLN A 647 0.53 39.42 -6.23
C GLN A 647 0.86 38.77 -7.58
N GLY A 648 0.42 37.54 -7.82
CA GLY A 648 0.68 36.74 -9.03
C GLY A 648 -0.15 37.17 -10.25
N LEU A 649 -1.46 37.40 -10.10
CA LEU A 649 -2.44 37.72 -11.16
C LEU A 649 -2.98 36.50 -11.92
N GLU A 650 -2.78 36.40 -13.25
CA GLU A 650 -3.18 35.23 -14.06
C GLU A 650 -1.92 34.45 -14.43
N GLY A 651 -2.00 33.12 -14.57
CA GLY A 651 -0.85 32.28 -14.98
C GLY A 651 -0.55 31.21 -13.94
N PHE A 652 0.42 30.34 -14.22
CA PHE A 652 0.90 29.36 -13.24
C PHE A 652 2.07 29.95 -12.45
N ASN A 653 1.80 30.55 -11.29
CA ASN A 653 2.81 31.32 -10.57
C ASN A 653 3.50 30.52 -9.47
N LYS A 654 4.75 30.88 -9.18
CA LYS A 654 5.51 30.42 -8.02
C LYS A 654 5.89 31.60 -7.14
N LEU A 655 5.31 31.68 -5.95
CA LEU A 655 5.39 32.86 -5.08
C LEU A 655 5.98 32.48 -3.73
N TYR A 656 7.05 33.16 -3.32
CA TYR A 656 7.79 32.87 -2.08
C TYR A 656 7.87 34.13 -1.20
N GLY A 657 7.45 34.04 0.06
CA GLY A 657 7.63 35.10 1.06
C GLY A 657 9.08 35.23 1.53
N ASP A 658 9.75 34.09 1.70
CA ASP A 658 11.08 33.91 2.27
C ASP A 658 11.16 34.21 3.80
N TYR A 659 11.37 35.46 4.23
CA TYR A 659 11.38 35.78 5.66
C TYR A 659 10.66 37.09 5.97
N GLY A 660 9.90 37.12 7.05
CA GLY A 660 9.14 38.30 7.48
C GLY A 660 7.65 38.01 7.42
N ASP A 661 6.80 38.90 7.94
CA ASP A 661 5.35 38.65 7.90
C ASP A 661 4.77 39.15 6.57
N ASP A 662 4.48 38.23 5.66
CA ASP A 662 4.20 38.48 4.26
C ASP A 662 2.70 38.41 3.91
N GLU A 663 2.31 39.03 2.80
CA GLU A 663 0.97 38.93 2.20
C GLU A 663 1.07 38.53 0.73
N ILE A 664 0.72 37.28 0.41
CA ILE A 664 0.89 36.68 -0.91
C ILE A 664 -0.47 36.31 -1.50
N ARG A 665 -0.70 36.67 -2.77
CA ARG A 665 -1.95 36.41 -3.51
C ARG A 665 -1.63 35.77 -4.85
N GLY A 666 -2.02 34.51 -5.05
CA GLY A 666 -1.84 33.75 -6.30
C GLY A 666 -2.60 34.40 -7.45
N GLY A 667 -3.93 34.30 -7.40
CA GLY A 667 -4.83 35.00 -8.31
C GLY A 667 -5.80 34.06 -9.00
N SER A 668 -5.56 33.74 -10.27
CA SER A 668 -6.36 32.76 -11.00
C SER A 668 -5.46 31.77 -11.73
N PHE A 669 -5.93 30.54 -11.92
CA PHE A 669 -5.18 29.34 -12.37
C PHE A 669 -4.44 28.65 -11.22
N TYR A 670 -3.67 27.58 -11.51
CA TYR A 670 -2.94 26.82 -10.49
C TYR A 670 -1.72 27.63 -10.06
N ASP A 671 -1.61 27.95 -8.78
CA ASP A 671 -0.50 28.69 -8.19
C ASP A 671 0.22 27.86 -7.12
N GLU A 672 1.53 28.04 -6.98
CA GLU A 672 2.36 27.44 -5.93
C GLU A 672 2.87 28.56 -5.00
N ILE A 673 2.40 28.58 -3.74
CA ILE A 673 2.59 29.67 -2.80
C ILE A 673 3.27 29.17 -1.53
N HIS A 674 4.39 29.79 -1.15
CA HIS A 674 5.19 29.48 0.03
C HIS A 674 5.36 30.71 0.93
N GLY A 675 4.89 30.64 2.17
CA GLY A 675 5.08 31.69 3.19
C GLY A 675 6.50 31.71 3.75
N GLU A 676 7.08 30.53 3.99
CA GLU A 676 8.40 30.34 4.58
C GLU A 676 8.45 30.84 6.03
N ALA A 677 9.32 31.77 6.43
CA ALA A 677 9.48 32.14 7.84
C ALA A 677 8.81 33.47 8.21
N GLY A 678 7.68 33.44 8.89
CA GLY A 678 6.95 34.66 9.25
C GLY A 678 5.54 34.39 9.76
N ALA A 679 4.78 35.43 10.10
CA ALA A 679 3.35 35.31 10.33
C ALA A 679 2.57 35.75 9.07
N ASP A 680 2.45 34.83 8.13
CA ASP A 680 2.14 35.11 6.73
C ASP A 680 0.64 35.08 6.42
N ARG A 681 0.26 35.69 5.30
CA ARG A 681 -1.11 35.65 4.76
C ARG A 681 -1.08 35.20 3.31
N LEU A 682 -1.48 33.96 3.07
CA LEU A 682 -1.49 33.32 1.77
C LEU A 682 -2.93 33.20 1.26
N TYR A 683 -3.16 33.64 0.02
CA TYR A 683 -4.45 33.52 -0.66
C TYR A 683 -4.23 32.87 -2.03
N GLY A 684 -4.76 31.66 -2.25
CA GLY A 684 -4.68 30.92 -3.52
C GLY A 684 -5.44 31.66 -4.62
N GLY A 685 -6.76 31.76 -4.45
CA GLY A 685 -7.62 32.55 -5.32
C GLY A 685 -8.62 31.67 -6.05
N ALA A 686 -8.52 31.55 -7.37
CA ALA A 686 -9.40 30.67 -8.15
C ALA A 686 -8.57 29.73 -8.99
N GLY A 687 -8.59 28.43 -8.74
CA GLY A 687 -7.58 27.55 -9.30
C GLY A 687 -7.52 26.22 -8.58
N TRP A 688 -6.51 25.43 -8.89
CA TRP A 688 -6.12 24.33 -8.02
C TRP A 688 -4.78 24.77 -7.46
N ASP A 689 -4.73 25.20 -6.21
CA ASP A 689 -3.58 25.91 -5.68
C ASP A 689 -2.84 25.08 -4.63
N TRP A 690 -1.53 25.28 -4.54
CA TRP A 690 -0.67 24.68 -3.52
C TRP A 690 -0.20 25.76 -2.56
N LEU A 691 -0.60 25.67 -1.29
CA LEU A 691 -0.24 26.64 -0.26
C LEU A 691 0.59 25.98 0.84
N TYR A 692 1.74 26.56 1.15
CA TYR A 692 2.67 26.13 2.20
C TYR A 692 2.91 27.26 3.20
N GLY A 693 2.46 27.09 4.44
CA GLY A 693 2.55 28.13 5.49
C GLY A 693 3.98 28.40 5.93
N GLY A 694 4.70 27.34 6.31
CA GLY A 694 6.06 27.42 6.84
C GLY A 694 6.10 27.66 8.35
N ALA A 695 6.97 28.55 8.81
CA ALA A 695 7.23 28.81 10.21
C ALA A 695 6.66 30.15 10.70
N GLY A 696 5.59 30.09 11.50
CA GLY A 696 5.09 31.19 12.30
C GLY A 696 3.59 31.07 12.52
N ASN A 697 2.85 32.19 12.52
CA ASN A 697 1.41 32.14 12.78
C ASN A 697 0.68 32.63 11.55
N ASP A 698 0.34 31.70 10.69
CA ASP A 698 -0.02 31.93 9.31
C ASP A 698 -1.53 31.91 9.10
N PHE A 699 -1.96 32.58 8.04
CA PHE A 699 -3.32 32.57 7.53
C PHE A 699 -3.30 32.08 6.10
N LEU A 700 -3.91 30.92 5.84
CA LEU A 700 -3.96 30.27 4.53
C LEU A 700 -5.42 30.19 4.08
N ASP A 701 -5.70 30.62 2.85
CA ASP A 701 -7.03 30.64 2.24
C ASP A 701 -6.91 30.12 0.79
N GLY A 702 -7.37 28.89 0.54
CA GLY A 702 -7.31 28.22 -0.76
C GLY A 702 -8.13 28.97 -1.81
N GLY A 703 -9.43 29.13 -1.54
CA GLY A 703 -10.31 29.97 -2.34
C GLY A 703 -11.32 29.15 -3.15
N GLU A 704 -11.41 29.36 -4.46
CA GLU A 704 -12.26 28.55 -5.35
C GLU A 704 -11.43 27.49 -6.07
N GLY A 705 -11.77 26.21 -5.91
CA GLY A 705 -11.27 25.06 -6.64
C GLY A 705 -10.78 23.96 -5.71
N ASN A 706 -9.92 23.06 -6.20
CA ASN A 706 -9.49 21.90 -5.42
C ASN A 706 -8.04 22.14 -4.98
N ASP A 707 -7.87 22.59 -3.76
CA ASP A 707 -6.61 23.11 -3.28
C ASP A 707 -5.87 22.10 -2.38
N VAL A 708 -4.55 22.22 -2.35
CA VAL A 708 -3.68 21.46 -1.46
C VAL A 708 -3.03 22.43 -0.49
N ILE A 709 -3.35 22.30 0.79
CA ILE A 709 -2.85 23.21 1.83
C ILE A 709 -2.00 22.41 2.80
N ARG A 710 -0.74 22.81 2.97
CA ARG A 710 0.19 22.21 3.92
C ARG A 710 0.64 23.22 4.96
N ASP A 711 0.55 22.80 6.20
CA ASP A 711 0.91 23.59 7.36
C ASP A 711 2.01 22.90 8.19
N ASP A 712 2.96 23.72 8.64
CA ASP A 712 4.13 23.30 9.42
C ASP A 712 4.07 23.86 10.85
N SER A 713 4.86 24.88 11.22
CA SER A 713 5.06 25.22 12.64
C SER A 713 4.41 26.53 13.07
N GLY A 714 3.72 26.53 14.21
CA GLY A 714 3.16 27.68 14.91
C GLY A 714 1.63 27.68 14.97
N SER A 715 0.95 28.80 15.16
CA SER A 715 -0.50 28.85 15.43
C SER A 715 -1.29 29.41 14.25
N ASP A 716 -1.76 28.50 13.41
CA ASP A 716 -2.22 28.81 12.05
C ASP A 716 -3.74 28.80 11.91
N THR A 717 -4.22 29.50 10.88
CA THR A 717 -5.63 29.51 10.48
C THR A 717 -5.72 29.16 9.00
N ILE A 718 -6.42 28.07 8.70
CA ILE A 718 -6.55 27.49 7.37
C ILE A 718 -8.02 27.51 6.96
N LEU A 719 -8.28 28.01 5.74
CA LEU A 719 -9.57 27.95 5.06
C LEU A 719 -9.36 27.21 3.73
N GLY A 720 -10.04 26.09 3.52
CA GLY A 720 -10.04 25.35 2.25
C GLY A 720 -10.72 26.18 1.17
N GLY A 721 -12.02 26.43 1.36
CA GLY A 721 -12.78 27.33 0.51
C GLY A 721 -13.92 26.61 -0.18
N ALA A 722 -13.95 26.59 -1.50
CA ALA A 722 -14.99 25.93 -2.28
C ALA A 722 -14.37 24.97 -3.29
N GLY A 723 -14.64 23.67 -3.13
CA GLY A 723 -14.17 22.60 -4.00
C GLY A 723 -13.68 21.42 -3.18
N LEU A 724 -12.98 20.46 -3.78
CA LEU A 724 -12.52 19.28 -3.05
C LEU A 724 -11.11 19.52 -2.54
N ASP A 725 -10.99 20.00 -1.31
CA ASP A 725 -9.73 20.45 -0.74
C ASP A 725 -9.02 19.35 0.05
N SER A 726 -7.69 19.40 0.04
CA SER A 726 -6.81 18.50 0.77
C SER A 726 -5.91 19.28 1.72
N ILE A 727 -6.23 19.22 3.02
CA ILE A 727 -5.52 19.94 4.07
C ILE A 727 -4.65 18.95 4.85
N GLU A 728 -3.36 19.23 4.95
CA GLU A 728 -2.38 18.39 5.63
C GLU A 728 -1.63 19.19 6.69
N VAL A 729 -1.76 18.78 7.94
CA VAL A 729 -1.06 19.38 9.08
C VAL A 729 0.03 18.42 9.53
N ASN A 730 1.30 18.79 9.35
CA ASN A 730 2.46 17.96 9.70
C ASN A 730 3.36 18.66 10.73
N ARG A 731 3.39 18.17 11.97
CA ARG A 731 4.13 18.82 13.05
C ARG A 731 5.09 17.91 13.79
N SER A 732 6.30 18.41 14.01
CA SER A 732 7.28 17.82 14.93
C SER A 732 7.87 18.90 15.84
N GLY A 733 7.64 18.86 17.17
CA GLY A 733 8.16 19.94 18.03
C GLY A 733 7.76 19.98 19.51
N SER A 734 8.18 21.05 20.21
CA SER A 734 7.95 21.26 21.66
C SER A 734 7.11 22.50 22.01
N ALA A 735 6.63 23.25 21.02
CA ALA A 735 5.81 24.45 21.25
C ALA A 735 4.33 24.09 21.49
N SER A 736 3.62 24.96 22.21
CA SER A 736 2.17 24.84 22.41
C SER A 736 1.47 25.75 21.42
N ASP A 737 0.76 25.16 20.48
CA ASP A 737 0.17 25.86 19.34
C ASP A 737 -1.33 25.60 19.20
N THR A 738 -2.05 26.50 18.54
CA THR A 738 -3.48 26.31 18.22
C THR A 738 -3.72 26.47 16.73
N ILE A 739 -4.20 25.40 16.09
CA ILE A 739 -4.53 25.36 14.67
C ILE A 739 -6.04 25.49 14.52
N ARG A 740 -6.48 26.33 13.58
CA ARG A 740 -7.90 26.47 13.20
C ARG A 740 -8.06 26.10 11.74
N ILE A 741 -8.95 25.18 11.45
CA ILE A 741 -9.22 24.68 10.09
C ILE A 741 -10.71 24.83 9.80
N ASP A 742 -11.05 25.31 8.60
CA ASP A 742 -12.39 25.35 8.03
C ASP A 742 -12.29 24.78 6.61
N GLY A 743 -12.88 23.60 6.36
CA GLY A 743 -12.86 22.95 5.04
C GLY A 743 -13.62 23.78 4.02
N GLY A 744 -14.82 24.22 4.41
CA GLY A 744 -15.62 25.15 3.64
C GLY A 744 -16.78 24.44 2.95
N ALA A 745 -16.84 24.48 1.62
CA ALA A 745 -17.92 23.91 0.84
C ALA A 745 -17.41 22.78 -0.06
N ASP A 746 -18.24 21.74 -0.21
CA ASP A 746 -17.95 20.47 -0.87
C ASP A 746 -17.19 19.49 0.05
N SER A 747 -16.76 18.34 -0.46
CA SER A 747 -16.30 17.20 0.38
C SER A 747 -14.78 17.21 0.52
N ASP A 748 -14.30 17.59 1.69
CA ASP A 748 -12.88 17.87 1.92
C ASP A 748 -12.17 16.73 2.66
N THR A 749 -10.85 16.70 2.57
CA THR A 749 -9.99 15.79 3.32
C THR A 749 -9.03 16.56 4.21
N MET A 750 -9.03 16.23 5.50
CA MET A 750 -8.13 16.81 6.50
C MET A 750 -7.28 15.72 7.14
N ALA A 751 -5.97 15.76 6.91
CA ALA A 751 -5.01 14.85 7.51
C ALA A 751 -4.26 15.55 8.65
N LEU A 752 -4.37 14.99 9.85
CA LEU A 752 -3.78 15.52 11.08
C LEU A 752 -2.63 14.62 11.54
N ASN A 753 -1.40 15.15 11.47
CA ASN A 753 -0.18 14.48 11.86
C ASN A 753 0.64 15.37 12.81
N VAL A 754 0.46 15.20 14.12
CA VAL A 754 1.08 16.02 15.16
C VAL A 754 1.89 15.17 16.12
N GLU A 755 3.21 15.31 16.03
CA GLU A 755 4.21 14.59 16.81
C GLU A 755 4.99 15.55 17.73
N GLY A 756 5.20 15.17 19.00
CA GLY A 756 6.13 15.90 19.88
C GLY A 756 5.74 16.03 21.35
N VAL A 757 6.37 16.99 22.03
CA VAL A 757 6.25 17.17 23.49
C VAL A 757 5.42 18.38 23.92
N GLY A 758 5.01 19.25 23.00
CA GLY A 758 4.16 20.41 23.28
C GLY A 758 2.66 20.11 23.25
N ASP A 759 1.88 20.90 23.99
CA ASP A 759 0.42 20.83 23.99
C ASP A 759 -0.13 21.56 22.74
N VAL A 760 -0.39 20.84 21.65
CA VAL A 760 -1.04 21.37 20.44
C VAL A 760 -2.55 21.21 20.56
N THR A 761 -3.32 22.23 20.17
CA THR A 761 -4.79 22.17 20.10
C THR A 761 -5.25 22.36 18.66
N ILE A 762 -5.98 21.39 18.11
CA ILE A 762 -6.58 21.50 16.78
C ILE A 762 -8.07 21.83 16.93
N ILE A 763 -8.56 22.81 16.18
CA ILE A 763 -9.98 23.13 16.06
C ILE A 763 -10.31 23.07 14.57
N ALA A 764 -11.01 22.03 14.13
CA ALA A 764 -11.34 21.83 12.72
C ALA A 764 -12.85 21.80 12.50
N ASP A 765 -13.31 22.43 11.43
CA ASP A 765 -14.70 22.45 10.96
C ASP A 765 -14.73 21.94 9.52
N GLY A 766 -15.47 20.86 9.25
CA GLY A 766 -15.59 20.25 7.93
C GLY A 766 -16.40 21.12 6.97
N GLY A 767 -17.39 21.85 7.50
CA GLY A 767 -18.24 22.71 6.68
C GLY A 767 -19.39 21.93 6.02
N ALA A 768 -19.49 21.95 4.69
CA ALA A 768 -20.62 21.38 3.97
C ALA A 768 -20.19 20.36 2.93
N GLY A 769 -20.25 19.08 3.25
CA GLY A 769 -19.73 18.03 2.37
C GLY A 769 -19.92 16.65 2.95
N ASN A 770 -19.27 15.65 2.34
CA ASN A 770 -19.00 14.40 3.04
C ASN A 770 -17.52 14.43 3.40
N ASP A 771 -17.21 15.02 4.54
CA ASP A 771 -15.85 15.40 4.89
C ASP A 771 -15.12 14.24 5.57
N LEU A 772 -13.81 14.16 5.33
CA LEU A 772 -12.94 13.10 5.85
C LEU A 772 -11.88 13.69 6.78
N PHE A 773 -11.94 13.34 8.06
CA PHE A 773 -10.92 13.65 9.06
C PHE A 773 -10.03 12.42 9.28
N ARG A 774 -8.77 12.47 8.85
CA ARG A 774 -7.76 11.44 9.12
C ARG A 774 -6.84 11.85 10.26
N ILE A 775 -6.77 11.02 11.29
CA ILE A 775 -5.90 11.21 12.45
C ILE A 775 -4.79 10.17 12.40
N ASN A 776 -3.62 10.58 11.92
CA ASN A 776 -2.48 9.69 11.67
C ASN A 776 -1.54 9.61 12.89
N ALA A 777 -1.23 10.73 13.54
CA ALA A 777 -0.49 10.76 14.81
C ALA A 777 -0.92 12.00 15.59
N MET A 778 -1.07 11.91 16.91
CA MET A 778 -1.54 13.07 17.68
C MET A 778 -1.05 13.07 19.13
N THR A 779 -0.34 14.13 19.53
CA THR A 779 0.14 14.32 20.91
C THR A 779 -0.60 15.41 21.72
N GLY A 780 -1.64 16.03 21.17
CA GLY A 780 -2.44 17.09 21.81
C GLY A 780 -3.94 17.02 21.47
N ASP A 781 -4.78 17.84 22.13
CA ASP A 781 -6.25 17.74 22.03
C ASP A 781 -6.81 18.25 20.69
N ALA A 782 -7.91 17.65 20.23
CA ALA A 782 -8.64 18.06 19.03
C ALA A 782 -10.10 18.40 19.35
N VAL A 783 -10.64 19.42 18.68
CA VAL A 783 -12.07 19.72 18.62
C VAL A 783 -12.50 19.70 17.16
N LEU A 784 -13.38 18.78 16.80
CA LEU A 784 -13.90 18.58 15.45
C LEU A 784 -15.37 19.00 15.40
N THR A 785 -15.71 19.78 14.38
CA THR A 785 -17.08 20.06 13.94
C THR A 785 -17.19 19.43 12.57
N LEU A 786 -18.08 18.47 12.39
CA LEU A 786 -18.19 17.73 11.14
C LEU A 786 -18.92 18.56 10.09
N GLY A 787 -19.93 19.33 10.51
CA GLY A 787 -20.70 20.17 9.61
C GLY A 787 -21.92 19.44 9.08
N SER A 788 -22.23 19.60 7.79
CA SER A 788 -23.42 18.99 7.19
C SER A 788 -23.08 17.99 6.08
N GLY A 789 -23.53 16.76 6.24
CA GLY A 789 -23.49 15.73 5.21
C GLY A 789 -23.19 14.36 5.81
N ARG A 790 -22.40 13.53 5.13
CA ARG A 790 -22.03 12.20 5.63
C ARG A 790 -20.54 12.16 5.92
N ASP A 791 -20.20 12.53 7.14
CA ASP A 791 -18.81 12.77 7.48
C ASP A 791 -18.16 11.52 8.09
N ARG A 792 -16.84 11.42 7.90
CA ARG A 792 -16.06 10.26 8.33
C ARG A 792 -14.84 10.70 9.13
N ILE A 793 -14.65 10.06 10.27
CA ILE A 793 -13.42 10.21 11.08
C ILE A 793 -12.65 8.89 10.99
N GLU A 794 -11.43 8.90 10.45
CA GLU A 794 -10.49 7.77 10.45
C GLU A 794 -9.40 7.99 11.50
N VAL A 795 -9.11 6.99 12.33
CA VAL A 795 -8.05 7.03 13.35
C VAL A 795 -7.05 5.90 13.12
N GLY A 796 -5.80 6.23 12.76
CA GLY A 796 -4.85 5.28 12.15
C GLY A 796 -3.41 5.20 12.70
N GLY A 797 -2.98 5.99 13.70
CA GLY A 797 -1.62 5.84 14.26
C GLY A 797 -1.38 6.36 15.70
N TYR A 798 -0.13 6.76 16.04
CA TYR A 798 0.36 6.90 17.42
C TYR A 798 -0.36 8.01 18.22
N VAL A 799 -1.23 7.60 19.14
CA VAL A 799 -1.80 8.45 20.20
C VAL A 799 -1.15 8.05 21.54
N PRO A 800 -0.30 8.89 22.17
CA PRO A 800 0.47 8.50 23.34
C PRO A 800 -0.42 8.06 24.50
N TYR A 801 -0.13 6.90 25.06
CA TYR A 801 -0.82 6.38 26.23
C TYR A 801 0.18 5.86 27.27
N GLY A 802 0.29 6.57 28.41
CA GLY A 802 1.35 6.36 29.41
C GLY A 802 1.47 7.49 30.44
N GLU A 803 2.70 7.85 30.88
CA GLU A 803 2.97 8.89 31.92
C GLU A 803 2.56 10.33 31.53
N ARG A 804 1.99 10.55 30.33
CA ARG A 804 1.47 11.84 29.84
C ARG A 804 -0.05 11.93 29.98
N ALA A 805 -0.59 13.16 29.96
CA ALA A 805 -2.04 13.36 29.96
C ALA A 805 -2.68 12.73 28.70
N PRO A 806 -3.88 12.13 28.79
CA PRO A 806 -4.53 11.50 27.64
C PRO A 806 -4.93 12.56 26.62
N VAL A 807 -4.62 12.30 25.34
CA VAL A 807 -5.10 13.10 24.21
C VAL A 807 -6.60 12.88 24.06
N THR A 808 -7.37 13.97 23.93
CA THR A 808 -8.82 13.93 23.76
C THR A 808 -9.24 14.54 22.43
N ILE A 809 -9.99 13.78 21.63
CA ILE A 809 -10.69 14.25 20.44
C ILE A 809 -12.15 14.51 20.81
N THR A 810 -12.62 15.74 20.66
CA THR A 810 -14.00 16.13 20.96
C THR A 810 -14.73 16.46 19.66
N VAL A 811 -15.78 15.72 19.32
CA VAL A 811 -16.63 15.96 18.16
C VAL A 811 -17.91 16.63 18.64
N THR A 812 -18.21 17.83 18.12
CA THR A 812 -19.22 18.72 18.73
C THR A 812 -20.64 18.55 18.19
N ASP A 813 -20.79 17.96 17.00
CA ASP A 813 -22.05 17.92 16.24
C ASP A 813 -22.32 16.56 15.55
N PHE A 814 -21.67 15.49 16.02
CA PHE A 814 -21.83 14.14 15.46
C PHE A 814 -23.31 13.75 15.30
N ASN A 815 -23.73 13.48 14.06
CA ASN A 815 -25.12 13.20 13.70
C ASN A 815 -25.27 11.95 12.82
N ARG A 816 -25.50 10.82 13.48
CA ARG A 816 -25.78 9.55 12.80
C ARG A 816 -26.95 9.60 11.81
N ALA A 817 -27.96 10.45 12.01
CA ALA A 817 -29.10 10.52 11.10
C ALA A 817 -28.72 11.09 9.73
N GLU A 818 -27.64 11.87 9.65
CA GLU A 818 -27.06 12.40 8.41
C GLU A 818 -26.07 11.40 7.78
N GLY A 819 -25.48 10.54 8.61
CA GLY A 819 -24.76 9.33 8.21
C GLY A 819 -23.35 9.25 8.75
N ASP A 820 -23.00 10.13 9.69
CA ASP A 820 -21.66 10.25 10.26
C ASP A 820 -21.21 8.97 10.93
N TRP A 821 -19.93 8.67 10.82
CA TRP A 821 -19.34 7.50 11.42
C TRP A 821 -17.85 7.67 11.72
N VAL A 822 -17.37 6.85 12.67
CA VAL A 822 -15.98 6.79 13.10
C VAL A 822 -15.42 5.43 12.69
N ASP A 823 -14.25 5.44 12.06
CA ASP A 823 -13.52 4.29 11.57
C ASP A 823 -12.18 4.13 12.29
N PHE A 824 -11.91 2.93 12.77
CA PHE A 824 -10.66 2.55 13.43
C PHE A 824 -9.87 1.49 12.63
N THR A 825 -10.25 1.24 11.37
CA THR A 825 -9.72 0.13 10.55
C THR A 825 -8.63 0.55 9.54
N HIS A 826 -8.31 1.84 9.40
CA HIS A 826 -7.40 2.33 8.36
C HIS A 826 -5.92 2.32 8.78
N TYR A 827 -5.10 1.59 8.01
CA TYR A 827 -3.64 1.54 8.04
C TYR A 827 -3.12 2.11 6.70
N ASP A 828 -2.27 3.15 6.75
CA ASP A 828 -1.60 3.71 5.56
C ASP A 828 -0.17 3.15 5.43
N PRO A 829 0.14 2.39 4.36
CA PRO A 829 1.45 1.76 4.15
C PRO A 829 2.58 2.72 3.71
N ALA A 830 2.32 4.02 3.46
CA ALA A 830 3.34 4.96 2.97
C ALA A 830 4.30 5.49 4.06
N PHE A 831 3.94 5.43 5.34
CA PHE A 831 4.73 5.97 6.45
C PHE A 831 5.36 4.85 7.29
N ASN A 832 6.41 4.27 6.72
CA ASN A 832 7.16 3.15 7.30
C ASN A 832 8.41 3.68 8.03
N ASP A 833 8.28 4.11 9.29
CA ASP A 833 9.44 4.25 10.19
C ASP A 833 9.56 2.96 11.04
N PRO A 834 10.64 2.18 10.88
CA PRO A 834 10.87 0.93 11.61
C PRO A 834 11.05 1.09 13.13
N GLN A 835 10.99 2.31 13.69
CA GLN A 835 11.09 2.56 15.13
C GLN A 835 9.76 2.53 15.89
N PHE A 836 8.61 2.60 15.22
CA PHE A 836 7.30 2.69 15.88
C PHE A 836 6.43 1.49 15.55
N GLY A 837 6.29 0.60 16.52
CA GLY A 837 5.50 -0.63 16.40
C GLY A 837 4.03 -0.38 16.11
N ASP A 838 3.43 -1.36 15.44
CA ASP A 838 2.04 -1.39 14.96
C ASP A 838 1.02 -0.84 15.98
N LEU A 839 0.04 -0.09 15.47
CA LEU A 839 -1.17 0.22 16.23
C LEU A 839 -1.89 -1.08 16.70
N PHE A 840 -1.69 -2.19 15.99
CA PHE A 840 -2.15 -3.53 16.39
C PHE A 840 -1.42 -4.12 17.61
N ALA A 841 -0.20 -3.67 17.93
CA ALA A 841 0.46 -4.02 19.18
C ALA A 841 -0.17 -3.30 20.39
N PHE A 842 -1.04 -2.31 20.16
CA PHE A 842 -1.65 -1.46 21.18
C PHE A 842 -3.05 -1.91 21.61
N ILE A 843 -3.78 -2.68 20.79
CA ILE A 843 -5.13 -3.21 21.08
C ILE A 843 -5.08 -4.53 21.88
N GLY A 844 -4.04 -4.70 22.70
CA GLY A 844 -4.07 -5.62 23.84
C GLY A 844 -4.85 -5.06 25.04
N GLY A 845 -5.47 -3.87 24.93
CA GLY A 845 -6.24 -3.20 25.97
C GLY A 845 -7.74 -3.16 25.69
N GLU A 846 -8.57 -3.25 26.74
CA GLU A 846 -10.04 -3.16 26.64
C GLU A 846 -10.47 -1.73 26.24
N ALA A 847 -11.43 -1.61 25.32
CA ALA A 847 -12.09 -0.35 24.92
C ALA A 847 -13.61 -0.42 25.19
N ARG A 848 -14.23 0.71 25.54
CA ARG A 848 -15.68 0.78 25.81
C ARG A 848 -16.30 2.10 25.32
N LEU A 849 -17.56 2.04 24.90
CA LEU A 849 -18.43 3.22 24.68
C LEU A 849 -19.28 3.46 25.94
N VAL A 850 -19.23 4.64 26.53
CA VAL A 850 -20.02 4.95 27.74
C VAL A 850 -20.85 6.20 27.50
N GLN A 851 -22.10 6.17 27.98
CA GLN A 851 -22.88 7.39 28.13
C GLN A 851 -22.39 8.15 29.37
N ALA A 852 -21.89 9.38 29.19
CA ALA A 852 -21.37 10.21 30.26
C ALA A 852 -22.09 11.56 30.29
N GLY A 853 -23.31 11.58 30.86
CA GLY A 853 -24.16 12.77 30.82
C GLY A 853 -24.93 12.83 29.49
N GLU A 854 -24.86 13.96 28.79
CA GLU A 854 -25.46 14.14 27.46
C GLU A 854 -24.51 13.67 26.34
N ASP A 855 -23.25 13.37 26.65
CA ASP A 855 -22.22 12.96 25.68
C ASP A 855 -21.98 11.45 25.66
N ALA A 856 -21.59 10.93 24.50
CA ALA A 856 -21.07 9.58 24.36
C ALA A 856 -19.53 9.62 24.34
N ARG A 857 -18.87 8.67 25.01
CA ARG A 857 -17.40 8.61 25.12
C ARG A 857 -16.86 7.26 24.73
N ILE A 858 -15.81 7.24 23.91
CA ILE A 858 -15.01 6.06 23.62
C ILE A 858 -13.78 6.09 24.53
N GLU A 859 -13.71 5.15 25.48
CA GLU A 859 -12.72 5.08 26.54
C GLU A 859 -11.82 3.84 26.43
N PHE A 860 -10.54 3.98 26.77
CA PHE A 860 -9.51 2.92 26.74
C PHE A 860 -8.86 2.72 28.13
N VAL A 861 -8.26 1.55 28.40
CA VAL A 861 -7.68 1.15 29.72
C VAL A 861 -6.17 1.34 29.85
N ARG A 862 -5.70 2.09 30.88
CA ARG A 862 -4.31 2.60 31.00
C ARG A 862 -3.25 1.63 31.49
N ASP A 863 -3.62 0.54 32.14
CA ASP A 863 -2.64 -0.39 32.72
C ASP A 863 -3.28 -1.77 32.99
N TRP A 864 -2.77 -2.81 32.32
CA TRP A 864 -3.21 -4.21 32.53
C TRP A 864 -2.68 -4.80 33.84
N ASN A 865 -1.63 -4.20 34.44
CA ASN A 865 -0.89 -4.77 35.57
C ASN A 865 -1.16 -4.11 36.94
N ALA A 866 -2.02 -3.09 37.01
CA ALA A 866 -2.34 -2.41 38.26
C ALA A 866 -3.66 -2.91 38.88
N GLU A 867 -3.73 -2.95 40.22
CA GLU A 867 -4.91 -3.38 41.01
C GLU A 867 -6.17 -2.49 40.83
N LEU A 868 -6.16 -1.51 39.90
CA LEU A 868 -7.23 -0.56 39.57
C LEU A 868 -7.20 -0.22 38.07
N LEU A 869 -8.21 -0.66 37.31
CA LEU A 869 -8.45 -0.26 35.92
C LEU A 869 -8.84 1.22 35.85
N VAL A 870 -8.05 2.04 35.15
CA VAL A 870 -8.36 3.46 34.87
C VAL A 870 -8.77 3.57 33.40
N TRP A 871 -9.99 4.06 33.16
CA TRP A 871 -10.57 4.28 31.83
C TRP A 871 -10.47 5.75 31.46
N ASP A 872 -9.89 6.06 30.30
CA ASP A 872 -9.76 7.44 29.81
C ASP A 872 -10.46 7.63 28.48
N PRO A 873 -11.18 8.74 28.29
CA PRO A 873 -11.78 9.07 27.00
C PRO A 873 -10.68 9.46 26.00
N ILE A 874 -10.68 8.82 24.84
CA ILE A 874 -9.90 9.26 23.68
C ILE A 874 -10.81 10.04 22.72
N ILE A 875 -12.07 9.61 22.56
CA ILE A 875 -13.06 10.33 21.74
C ILE A 875 -14.28 10.68 22.58
N ILE A 876 -14.72 11.93 22.51
CA ILE A 876 -15.94 12.46 23.10
C ILE A 876 -16.84 12.93 21.96
N LEU A 877 -18.04 12.38 21.87
CA LEU A 877 -19.08 12.79 20.92
C LEU A 877 -20.11 13.59 21.72
N GLU A 878 -20.05 14.93 21.62
CA GLU A 878 -20.91 15.81 22.38
C GLU A 878 -22.37 15.68 21.94
N ASN A 879 -23.29 15.67 22.91
CA ASN A 879 -24.74 15.53 22.68
C ASN A 879 -25.16 14.27 21.90
N ALA A 880 -24.25 13.32 21.67
CA ALA A 880 -24.54 12.04 21.07
C ALA A 880 -25.02 11.06 22.13
N ASN A 881 -26.05 10.30 21.79
CA ASN A 881 -26.54 9.23 22.64
C ASN A 881 -25.83 7.94 22.29
N ALA A 882 -25.14 7.34 23.26
CA ALA A 882 -24.40 6.10 23.11
C ALA A 882 -25.28 4.92 22.67
N SER A 883 -26.59 4.93 22.95
CA SER A 883 -27.52 3.92 22.42
C SER A 883 -27.86 4.12 20.95
N ASP A 884 -27.77 5.36 20.48
CA ASP A 884 -27.96 5.72 19.07
C ASP A 884 -26.67 5.50 18.27
N LEU A 885 -25.55 5.19 18.93
CA LEU A 885 -24.30 4.77 18.32
C LEU A 885 -24.24 3.23 18.35
N THR A 886 -24.37 2.59 17.20
CA THR A 886 -24.15 1.15 17.12
C THR A 886 -22.66 0.92 17.19
N ARG A 887 -22.19 0.24 18.22
CA ARG A 887 -20.88 -0.39 18.19
C ARG A 887 -20.90 -1.47 17.13
N SER A 888 -20.35 -1.17 15.95
CA SER A 888 -20.07 -2.21 14.96
C SER A 888 -18.76 -2.85 15.37
N TYR A 889 -18.85 -3.96 16.10
CA TYR A 889 -17.69 -4.75 16.45
C TYR A 889 -17.34 -5.71 15.32
N TRP A 890 -16.13 -5.56 14.80
CA TRP A 890 -15.49 -6.56 13.96
C TRP A 890 -14.72 -7.49 14.91
N TYR A 891 -15.26 -8.68 15.15
CA TYR A 891 -14.64 -9.65 16.05
C TYR A 891 -13.94 -10.75 15.26
N ASP A 892 -12.62 -10.80 15.42
CA ASP A 892 -11.81 -11.99 15.14
C ASP A 892 -11.83 -12.89 16.40
N SER A 893 -12.48 -14.05 16.27
CA SER A 893 -12.25 -15.30 17.04
C SER A 893 -12.55 -15.42 18.55
N SER A 894 -13.35 -14.57 19.22
CA SER A 894 -13.72 -14.79 20.65
C SER A 894 -15.23 -14.87 20.96
N THR A 895 -15.60 -15.47 22.11
CA THR A 895 -16.99 -15.53 22.61
C THR A 895 -17.49 -14.12 22.89
N VAL A 896 -18.55 -13.69 22.19
CA VAL A 896 -19.14 -12.36 22.36
C VAL A 896 -20.04 -12.38 23.59
N TYR A 897 -19.75 -11.53 24.58
CA TYR A 897 -20.62 -11.33 25.75
C TYR A 897 -21.46 -10.08 25.51
N GLY A 898 -22.78 -10.23 25.46
CA GLY A 898 -23.69 -9.09 25.49
C GLY A 898 -23.55 -8.31 26.81
N THR A 899 -23.81 -7.01 26.76
CA THR A 899 -23.83 -6.14 27.96
C THR A 899 -25.25 -5.98 28.51
N GLU A 900 -25.56 -4.88 29.22
CA GLU A 900 -26.92 -4.52 29.70
C GLU A 900 -27.63 -3.55 28.71
N LEU A 901 -27.02 -3.27 27.54
CA LEU A 901 -27.44 -2.26 26.55
C LEU A 901 -28.01 -2.91 25.28
N ASP A 902 -28.83 -2.17 24.51
CA ASP A 902 -29.30 -2.61 23.19
C ASP A 902 -28.12 -2.57 22.18
N GLU A 903 -27.69 -3.72 21.65
CA GLU A 903 -26.55 -3.86 20.75
C GLU A 903 -26.96 -4.21 19.31
N THR A 904 -26.18 -3.78 18.31
CA THR A 904 -26.31 -4.26 16.93
C THR A 904 -25.04 -4.98 16.53
N ILE A 905 -25.14 -6.28 16.33
CA ILE A 905 -24.04 -7.18 16.05
C ILE A 905 -24.14 -7.61 14.58
N ILE A 906 -23.11 -7.29 13.80
CA ILE A 906 -22.99 -7.67 12.39
C ILE A 906 -21.78 -8.58 12.28
N SER A 907 -22.01 -9.84 11.94
CA SER A 907 -20.95 -10.84 11.78
C SER A 907 -20.44 -10.89 10.34
N GLU A 908 -19.14 -11.12 10.18
CA GLU A 908 -18.55 -11.55 8.91
C GLU A 908 -18.94 -13.00 8.57
N ARG A 909 -18.98 -13.32 7.28
CA ARG A 909 -19.90 -14.29 6.69
C ARG A 909 -19.53 -15.77 6.84
N ASP A 910 -18.41 -16.14 7.47
CA ASP A 910 -17.81 -17.46 7.22
C ASP A 910 -17.28 -18.26 8.44
N LEU A 911 -17.52 -17.86 9.70
CA LEU A 911 -17.00 -18.57 10.90
C LEU A 911 -18.05 -19.01 11.93
N SER A 912 -17.74 -20.06 12.72
CA SER A 912 -18.57 -20.53 13.85
C SER A 912 -18.42 -19.61 15.06
N GLN A 913 -19.52 -19.07 15.59
CA GLN A 913 -19.50 -18.05 16.66
C GLN A 913 -20.37 -18.44 17.86
N ASN A 914 -19.92 -18.06 19.06
CA ASN A 914 -20.68 -18.22 20.32
C ASN A 914 -21.08 -16.84 20.86
N PHE A 915 -22.39 -16.59 20.92
CA PHE A 915 -22.97 -15.39 21.52
C PHE A 915 -23.51 -15.70 22.91
N ASN A 916 -23.03 -15.02 23.93
CA ASN A 916 -23.52 -15.11 25.30
C ASN A 916 -24.29 -13.84 25.67
N MET A 917 -25.60 -13.89 25.51
CA MET A 917 -26.51 -12.77 25.68
C MET A 917 -26.99 -12.63 27.14
N SER A 918 -26.22 -13.14 28.11
CA SER A 918 -26.72 -13.32 29.48
C SER A 918 -26.84 -12.06 30.34
N GLN A 919 -26.47 -10.87 29.84
CA GLN A 919 -26.41 -9.63 30.64
C GLN A 919 -27.53 -8.60 30.40
N GLY A 920 -28.46 -8.81 29.45
CA GLY A 920 -29.70 -8.03 29.27
C GLY A 920 -29.63 -6.90 28.24
N GLY A 921 -30.77 -6.45 27.67
CA GLY A 921 -30.82 -5.54 26.51
C GLY A 921 -31.64 -6.13 25.36
N ASN A 922 -32.10 -5.31 24.40
CA ASN A 922 -32.78 -5.79 23.18
C ASN A 922 -31.81 -5.78 22.01
N ASP A 923 -31.17 -6.91 21.76
CA ASP A 923 -30.07 -6.98 20.83
C ASP A 923 -30.51 -7.36 19.41
N TYR A 924 -29.83 -6.80 18.41
CA TYR A 924 -30.06 -7.07 16.99
C TYR A 924 -28.84 -7.78 16.40
N VAL A 925 -28.99 -9.03 15.99
CA VAL A 925 -27.89 -9.84 15.44
C VAL A 925 -28.16 -10.17 13.98
N SER A 926 -27.21 -9.90 13.08
CA SER A 926 -27.34 -10.15 11.64
C SER A 926 -26.02 -10.63 11.01
N GLY A 927 -26.09 -11.28 9.84
CA GLY A 927 -24.90 -11.78 9.13
C GLY A 927 -24.33 -13.09 9.68
N ILE A 928 -25.15 -13.87 10.39
CA ILE A 928 -24.73 -15.12 11.04
C ILE A 928 -24.23 -16.16 10.00
N GLY A 929 -23.02 -16.69 10.22
CA GLY A 929 -22.41 -17.75 9.41
C GLY A 929 -22.87 -19.16 9.81
N PRO A 930 -22.33 -20.22 9.18
CA PRO A 930 -22.67 -21.61 9.53
C PRO A 930 -22.18 -21.98 10.95
N TYR A 931 -23.05 -22.61 11.76
CA TYR A 931 -22.79 -23.10 13.13
C TYR A 931 -22.70 -22.03 14.25
N THR A 932 -23.60 -21.04 14.24
CA THR A 932 -23.72 -20.06 15.34
C THR A 932 -24.48 -20.62 16.55
N GLU A 933 -23.91 -20.50 17.76
CA GLU A 933 -24.56 -20.84 19.03
C GLU A 933 -24.93 -19.58 19.83
N PHE A 934 -26.15 -19.54 20.38
CA PHE A 934 -26.59 -18.49 21.29
C PHE A 934 -26.87 -19.06 22.69
N TYR A 935 -26.25 -18.47 23.70
CA TYR A 935 -26.41 -18.77 25.12
C TYR A 935 -27.20 -17.66 25.81
N PHE A 936 -28.35 -18.02 26.38
CA PHE A 936 -29.25 -17.11 27.09
C PHE A 936 -29.29 -17.47 28.59
N GLY A 937 -29.12 -16.47 29.46
CA GLY A 937 -29.05 -16.65 30.92
C GLY A 937 -30.36 -17.14 31.58
N GLY A 938 -30.28 -17.55 32.85
CA GLY A 938 -31.34 -18.29 33.57
C GLY A 938 -32.62 -17.53 33.98
N ALA A 939 -32.75 -16.24 33.65
CA ALA A 939 -33.95 -15.44 33.87
C ALA A 939 -34.01 -14.30 32.84
N TYR A 940 -34.59 -14.60 31.67
CA TYR A 940 -34.54 -13.73 30.49
C TYR A 940 -35.84 -12.91 30.35
N THR A 941 -35.75 -11.58 30.23
CA THR A 941 -36.92 -10.68 30.10
C THR A 941 -36.96 -9.85 28.82
N ASP A 942 -35.96 -9.93 27.95
CA ASP A 942 -35.73 -8.93 26.90
C ASP A 942 -36.11 -9.44 25.49
N ALA A 943 -36.19 -8.55 24.49
CA ALA A 943 -36.78 -8.81 23.18
C ALA A 943 -35.74 -8.78 22.03
N ASP A 944 -34.86 -9.79 22.01
CA ASP A 944 -33.79 -9.92 21.01
C ASP A 944 -34.33 -10.27 19.60
N THR A 945 -33.70 -9.68 18.59
CA THR A 945 -33.99 -9.91 17.17
C THR A 945 -32.78 -10.57 16.49
N ILE A 946 -32.97 -11.76 15.94
CA ILE A 946 -31.93 -12.49 15.21
C ILE A 946 -32.34 -12.60 13.74
N ILE A 947 -31.47 -12.15 12.85
CA ILE A 947 -31.69 -12.19 11.40
C ILE A 947 -30.66 -13.11 10.73
N GLY A 948 -31.15 -14.21 10.15
CA GLY A 948 -30.37 -15.14 9.33
C GLY A 948 -29.96 -14.53 8.00
N GLY A 949 -28.76 -14.89 7.52
CA GLY A 949 -28.19 -14.35 6.30
C GLY A 949 -27.56 -15.43 5.43
N ASN A 950 -28.34 -16.01 4.50
CA ASN A 950 -27.82 -16.43 3.19
C ASN A 950 -28.94 -16.81 2.20
N GLU A 951 -28.74 -16.50 0.92
CA GLU A 951 -29.62 -16.91 -0.19
C GLU A 951 -29.56 -18.44 -0.48
N TYR A 952 -28.68 -19.18 0.23
CA TYR A 952 -28.29 -20.56 -0.08
C TYR A 952 -28.53 -21.63 1.01
N GLY A 953 -29.19 -21.29 2.14
CA GLY A 953 -29.84 -22.26 3.05
C GLY A 953 -28.94 -23.35 3.65
N LEU A 954 -27.98 -23.01 4.51
CA LEU A 954 -27.26 -23.98 5.36
C LEU A 954 -27.22 -23.60 6.85
N ASP A 955 -28.03 -22.62 7.25
CA ASP A 955 -27.98 -22.01 8.58
C ASP A 955 -28.48 -22.99 9.66
N ARG A 956 -27.71 -23.10 10.77
CA ARG A 956 -27.98 -23.99 11.91
C ARG A 956 -28.00 -23.19 13.21
N LEU A 957 -29.15 -23.15 13.87
CA LEU A 957 -29.36 -22.40 15.11
C LEU A 957 -29.48 -23.34 16.33
N ILE A 958 -28.68 -23.10 17.38
CA ILE A 958 -28.77 -23.79 18.69
C ILE A 958 -29.11 -22.76 19.76
N LEU A 959 -30.24 -22.94 20.44
CA LEU A 959 -30.74 -22.05 21.51
C LEU A 959 -30.73 -22.80 22.85
N GLN A 960 -30.02 -22.27 23.85
CA GLN A 960 -30.00 -22.81 25.23
C GLN A 960 -30.34 -21.69 26.24
N GLY A 961 -31.49 -21.80 26.94
CA GLY A 961 -31.86 -20.83 28.00
C GLY A 961 -33.30 -20.92 28.54
N ASN A 962 -33.57 -20.24 29.67
CA ASN A 962 -34.90 -20.09 30.30
C ASN A 962 -35.55 -18.77 29.80
N TYR A 963 -36.44 -18.84 28.83
CA TYR A 963 -37.20 -17.67 28.38
C TYR A 963 -38.30 -17.30 29.38
N GLY A 964 -38.47 -16.02 29.68
CA GLY A 964 -39.59 -15.51 30.49
C GLY A 964 -40.94 -15.61 29.76
N VAL A 965 -42.03 -15.55 30.52
CA VAL A 965 -43.41 -15.83 30.03
C VAL A 965 -44.05 -14.72 29.18
N ASP A 966 -43.42 -13.55 29.02
CA ASP A 966 -44.08 -12.35 28.47
C ASP A 966 -43.34 -11.62 27.32
N THR A 967 -42.16 -12.07 26.85
CA THR A 967 -41.39 -11.39 25.77
C THR A 967 -40.98 -12.33 24.63
N PRO A 968 -41.18 -11.92 23.35
CA PRO A 968 -40.98 -12.80 22.19
C PRO A 968 -39.54 -12.80 21.65
N LEU A 969 -39.02 -13.98 21.30
CA LEU A 969 -37.86 -14.12 20.40
C LEU A 969 -38.33 -13.88 18.96
N VAL A 970 -37.69 -12.92 18.28
CA VAL A 970 -38.03 -12.54 16.90
C VAL A 970 -36.97 -13.07 15.95
N LEU A 971 -37.37 -13.95 15.02
CA LEU A 971 -36.51 -14.50 13.98
C LEU A 971 -36.85 -13.84 12.63
N GLY A 972 -35.85 -13.30 11.93
CA GLY A 972 -35.97 -12.68 10.61
C GLY A 972 -34.97 -13.24 9.60
N GLY A 973 -35.17 -12.95 8.32
CA GLY A 973 -34.24 -13.34 7.24
C GLY A 973 -34.66 -14.60 6.47
N ALA A 974 -34.25 -14.70 5.20
CA ALA A 974 -34.61 -15.79 4.30
C ALA A 974 -33.67 -16.99 4.53
N ASN A 975 -34.25 -18.18 4.71
CA ASN A 975 -33.62 -19.52 4.74
C ASN A 975 -32.82 -19.94 6.00
N ILE A 976 -33.46 -20.05 7.16
CA ILE A 976 -32.97 -20.93 8.24
C ILE A 976 -33.24 -22.40 7.83
N ASP A 977 -32.21 -23.19 7.50
CA ASP A 977 -32.40 -24.51 6.88
C ASP A 977 -32.75 -25.63 7.90
N SER A 978 -32.24 -25.54 9.14
CA SER A 978 -32.65 -26.44 10.24
C SER A 978 -32.33 -25.89 11.64
N ILE A 979 -33.19 -26.18 12.63
CA ILE A 979 -32.88 -26.02 14.06
C ILE A 979 -32.48 -27.40 14.58
N ASP A 980 -31.25 -27.55 15.08
CA ASP A 980 -30.70 -28.88 15.45
C ASP A 980 -31.07 -29.28 16.90
N ARG A 981 -31.17 -28.29 17.80
CA ARG A 981 -31.56 -28.50 19.20
C ARG A 981 -32.12 -27.22 19.82
N LEU A 982 -33.33 -27.30 20.35
CA LEU A 982 -33.99 -26.25 21.14
C LEU A 982 -34.28 -26.80 22.54
N GLU A 983 -33.41 -26.53 23.52
CA GLU A 983 -33.64 -26.96 24.91
C GLU A 983 -34.41 -25.90 25.69
N LEU A 984 -35.75 -25.97 25.64
CA LEU A 984 -36.63 -25.13 26.46
C LEU A 984 -36.81 -25.77 27.85
N LEU A 985 -36.05 -25.30 28.83
CA LEU A 985 -36.29 -25.65 30.23
C LEU A 985 -37.58 -24.93 30.71
N SER A 986 -38.48 -25.71 31.31
CA SER A 986 -39.92 -25.43 31.53
C SER A 986 -40.34 -23.95 31.60
N GLY A 987 -41.19 -23.50 30.67
CA GLY A 987 -41.98 -22.27 30.89
C GLY A 987 -42.50 -21.51 29.66
N SER A 988 -41.89 -21.64 28.48
CA SER A 988 -42.10 -20.68 27.38
C SER A 988 -42.22 -21.35 26.01
N SER A 989 -43.12 -20.87 25.15
CA SER A 989 -43.60 -21.62 23.96
C SER A 989 -43.98 -20.76 22.73
N ARG A 990 -43.30 -19.62 22.46
CA ARG A 990 -43.68 -18.67 21.39
C ARG A 990 -42.50 -18.17 20.56
N ALA A 991 -42.61 -18.22 19.23
CA ALA A 991 -41.69 -17.61 18.25
C ALA A 991 -42.45 -16.73 17.24
N TYR A 992 -41.89 -15.58 16.85
CA TYR A 992 -42.49 -14.62 15.92
C TYR A 992 -41.57 -14.32 14.72
N PHE A 993 -42.18 -14.04 13.56
CA PHE A 993 -41.47 -13.67 12.32
C PHE A 993 -41.37 -12.15 12.14
N HIS A 994 -40.18 -11.65 11.78
CA HIS A 994 -39.95 -10.23 11.46
C HIS A 994 -40.30 -9.89 9.99
N ARG A 995 -40.76 -8.66 9.75
CA ARG A 995 -41.15 -8.16 8.41
C ARG A 995 -40.01 -7.37 7.76
N ALA A 996 -39.51 -7.82 6.61
CA ALA A 996 -38.48 -7.13 5.81
C ALA A 996 -39.07 -6.07 4.84
N PRO A 997 -38.26 -5.21 4.19
CA PRO A 997 -38.74 -4.16 3.29
C PRO A 997 -39.50 -4.71 2.07
N ALA A 998 -40.54 -4.00 1.63
CA ALA A 998 -41.48 -4.47 0.61
C ALA A 998 -40.86 -4.62 -0.79
N GLY A 999 -41.06 -5.79 -1.43
CA GLY A 999 -40.80 -5.97 -2.87
C GLY A 999 -40.20 -7.30 -3.32
N THR A 1000 -39.75 -8.16 -2.39
CA THR A 1000 -39.04 -9.41 -2.70
C THR A 1000 -39.83 -10.63 -2.21
N LEU A 1001 -39.95 -11.69 -3.01
CA LEU A 1001 -40.64 -12.94 -2.64
C LEU A 1001 -39.77 -13.77 -1.68
N TYR A 1002 -40.27 -14.08 -0.48
CA TYR A 1002 -39.56 -14.89 0.53
C TYR A 1002 -40.34 -16.16 0.92
N GLN A 1003 -39.62 -17.28 1.08
CA GLN A 1003 -40.13 -18.52 1.69
C GLN A 1003 -39.40 -18.76 3.02
N TYR A 1004 -40.16 -18.99 4.09
CA TYR A 1004 -39.63 -19.28 5.42
C TYR A 1004 -39.78 -20.77 5.74
N ASN A 1005 -38.68 -21.54 5.66
CA ASN A 1005 -38.70 -22.99 5.91
C ASN A 1005 -38.33 -23.27 7.38
N PHE A 1006 -39.14 -24.07 8.08
CA PHE A 1006 -38.84 -24.55 9.43
C PHE A 1006 -39.02 -26.07 9.47
N LYS A 1007 -37.97 -26.82 9.82
CA LYS A 1007 -38.03 -28.27 10.02
C LYS A 1007 -37.66 -28.64 11.45
N MET A 1008 -38.58 -29.32 12.15
CA MET A 1008 -38.38 -29.80 13.53
C MET A 1008 -37.77 -31.22 13.50
N LEU A 1009 -36.89 -31.55 14.46
CA LEU A 1009 -36.19 -32.85 14.55
C LEU A 1009 -36.54 -33.61 15.84
N ASP A 1010 -36.70 -34.94 15.77
CA ASP A 1010 -37.10 -35.83 16.88
C ASP A 1010 -36.22 -35.65 18.14
N GLY A 1011 -36.84 -35.26 19.27
CA GLY A 1011 -36.18 -35.14 20.57
C GLY A 1011 -35.94 -33.72 21.08
N MET A 1012 -36.50 -32.69 20.44
CA MET A 1012 -36.42 -31.28 20.88
C MET A 1012 -37.04 -31.00 22.27
N ALA A 1013 -37.76 -31.95 22.86
CA ALA A 1013 -38.40 -31.79 24.17
C ALA A 1013 -37.72 -32.60 25.31
N GLY A 1014 -36.40 -32.78 25.30
CA GLY A 1014 -35.65 -33.35 26.43
C GLY A 1014 -36.01 -34.82 26.80
N PRO A 1015 -35.37 -35.41 27.84
CA PRO A 1015 -35.53 -36.81 28.16
C PRO A 1015 -36.95 -37.16 28.68
N PRO A 1016 -37.42 -38.42 28.50
CA PRO A 1016 -38.83 -38.83 28.60
C PRO A 1016 -39.48 -38.79 29.99
N ASP A 1017 -38.79 -38.25 30.99
CA ASP A 1017 -39.05 -38.54 32.40
C ASP A 1017 -39.69 -37.35 33.15
N SER A 1018 -40.64 -36.63 32.53
CA SER A 1018 -41.77 -35.95 33.21
C SER A 1018 -42.62 -35.07 32.28
N HIS A 1019 -43.01 -35.53 31.09
CA HIS A 1019 -43.92 -34.72 30.27
C HIS A 1019 -45.26 -34.56 30.98
N VAL A 1020 -45.58 -33.32 31.34
CA VAL A 1020 -46.92 -32.93 31.74
C VAL A 1020 -47.71 -32.87 30.44
N ASP A 1021 -48.76 -33.69 30.32
CA ASP A 1021 -49.75 -33.62 29.24
C ASP A 1021 -50.31 -32.18 29.19
N ASN A 1022 -49.75 -31.26 28.35
CA ASN A 1022 -50.29 -29.95 27.93
C ASN A 1022 -49.27 -28.89 27.42
N GLN A 1023 -48.04 -29.22 27.02
CA GLN A 1023 -47.19 -28.20 26.39
C GLN A 1023 -47.61 -27.99 24.92
N THR A 1024 -48.06 -26.78 24.59
CA THR A 1024 -48.49 -26.37 23.25
C THR A 1024 -47.49 -25.37 22.68
N PHE A 1025 -46.92 -25.65 21.52
CA PHE A 1025 -45.94 -24.78 20.86
C PHE A 1025 -46.64 -23.87 19.85
N ILE A 1026 -46.41 -22.56 19.91
CA ILE A 1026 -47.07 -21.59 19.02
C ILE A 1026 -46.08 -21.07 17.98
N VAL A 1027 -46.40 -21.28 16.70
CA VAL A 1027 -45.76 -20.66 15.54
C VAL A 1027 -46.73 -19.62 14.98
N ASP A 1028 -46.39 -18.33 15.09
CA ASP A 1028 -47.27 -17.24 14.64
C ASP A 1028 -46.61 -16.44 13.51
N ALA A 1029 -47.00 -16.77 12.27
CA ALA A 1029 -46.64 -16.10 11.03
C ALA A 1029 -47.78 -15.20 10.49
N SER A 1030 -48.76 -14.83 11.33
CA SER A 1030 -49.93 -14.03 10.92
C SER A 1030 -49.61 -12.60 10.45
N THR A 1031 -48.36 -12.16 10.59
CA THR A 1031 -47.87 -10.86 10.12
C THR A 1031 -47.40 -10.88 8.65
N LEU A 1032 -47.30 -12.05 8.01
CA LEU A 1032 -46.84 -12.18 6.62
C LEU A 1032 -47.88 -11.66 5.61
N GLY A 1033 -47.40 -10.97 4.58
CA GLY A 1033 -48.21 -10.34 3.54
C GLY A 1033 -48.46 -11.22 2.30
N ALA A 1034 -49.26 -10.73 1.36
CA ALA A 1034 -49.54 -11.43 0.12
C ALA A 1034 -48.27 -11.65 -0.73
N GLY A 1035 -47.92 -12.90 -1.00
CA GLY A 1035 -46.71 -13.31 -1.73
C GLY A 1035 -45.55 -13.80 -0.84
N GLU A 1036 -45.72 -13.82 0.47
CA GLU A 1036 -44.77 -14.39 1.45
C GLU A 1036 -45.36 -15.71 2.00
N ALA A 1037 -44.58 -16.79 2.08
CA ALA A 1037 -45.08 -18.11 2.49
C ALA A 1037 -44.30 -18.68 3.69
N ALA A 1038 -45.01 -19.13 4.71
CA ALA A 1038 -44.51 -19.90 5.84
C ALA A 1038 -44.64 -21.40 5.56
N ILE A 1039 -43.51 -22.12 5.58
CA ILE A 1039 -43.44 -23.57 5.41
C ILE A 1039 -42.93 -24.19 6.71
N VAL A 1040 -43.82 -24.83 7.46
CA VAL A 1040 -43.51 -25.47 8.75
C VAL A 1040 -43.71 -26.98 8.64
N ASP A 1041 -42.64 -27.74 8.86
CA ASP A 1041 -42.63 -29.20 8.84
C ASP A 1041 -42.27 -29.78 10.22
N ALA A 1042 -43.29 -30.21 10.97
CA ALA A 1042 -43.16 -30.93 12.23
C ALA A 1042 -43.35 -32.45 12.08
N SER A 1043 -43.23 -33.01 10.87
CA SER A 1043 -43.51 -34.43 10.60
C SER A 1043 -42.61 -35.44 11.35
N ALA A 1044 -41.47 -34.99 11.89
CA ALA A 1044 -40.58 -35.83 12.70
C ALA A 1044 -41.03 -35.99 14.16
N GLU A 1045 -41.95 -35.15 14.63
CA GLU A 1045 -42.36 -35.07 16.03
C GLU A 1045 -43.51 -36.03 16.35
N THR A 1046 -43.46 -36.69 17.51
CA THR A 1046 -44.40 -37.79 17.84
C THR A 1046 -45.37 -37.52 18.99
N TYR A 1047 -45.17 -36.48 19.80
CA TYR A 1047 -45.98 -36.27 21.03
C TYR A 1047 -46.33 -34.82 21.37
N VAL A 1048 -45.91 -33.82 20.58
CA VAL A 1048 -46.07 -32.39 20.88
C VAL A 1048 -47.23 -31.80 20.09
N SER A 1049 -48.10 -31.01 20.73
CA SER A 1049 -49.17 -30.25 20.07
C SER A 1049 -48.68 -28.86 19.62
N TYR A 1050 -49.01 -28.48 18.39
CA TYR A 1050 -48.66 -27.21 17.77
C TYR A 1050 -49.89 -26.31 17.54
N ILE A 1051 -49.70 -25.00 17.64
CA ILE A 1051 -50.62 -23.98 17.09
C ILE A 1051 -49.84 -23.24 16.01
N MET A 1052 -50.21 -23.42 14.75
CA MET A 1052 -49.57 -22.78 13.59
C MET A 1052 -50.53 -21.77 12.97
N ARG A 1053 -50.10 -20.53 12.83
CA ARG A 1053 -50.89 -19.43 12.25
C ARG A 1053 -50.14 -18.82 11.08
N GLY A 1054 -50.75 -18.83 9.92
CA GLY A 1054 -50.22 -18.25 8.70
C GLY A 1054 -50.79 -16.85 8.40
N GLY A 1055 -50.24 -16.25 7.35
CA GLY A 1055 -50.43 -14.85 6.97
C GLY A 1055 -51.40 -14.70 5.79
N ALA A 1056 -51.08 -13.80 4.86
CA ALA A 1056 -51.89 -13.53 3.66
C ALA A 1056 -51.32 -14.14 2.36
N GLY A 1057 -50.32 -15.02 2.46
CA GLY A 1057 -49.72 -15.75 1.33
C GLY A 1057 -49.96 -17.26 1.39
N ASP A 1058 -49.41 -18.01 0.42
CA ASP A 1058 -49.68 -19.46 0.27
C ASP A 1058 -48.81 -20.29 1.23
N ASP A 1059 -49.33 -20.57 2.42
CA ASP A 1059 -48.61 -21.23 3.52
C ASP A 1059 -48.67 -22.77 3.44
N ARG A 1060 -47.70 -23.46 4.06
CA ARG A 1060 -47.69 -24.93 4.16
C ARG A 1060 -47.33 -25.39 5.57
N PHE A 1061 -48.27 -26.01 6.26
CA PHE A 1061 -48.10 -26.50 7.63
C PHE A 1061 -48.26 -28.01 7.74
N ILE A 1062 -47.36 -28.66 8.48
CA ILE A 1062 -47.38 -30.10 8.76
C ILE A 1062 -47.24 -30.29 10.28
N GLY A 1063 -48.30 -30.69 10.99
CA GLY A 1063 -48.39 -30.74 12.45
C GLY A 1063 -47.67 -31.92 13.13
N GLY A 1064 -47.55 -33.06 12.45
CA GLY A 1064 -46.78 -34.21 12.96
C GLY A 1064 -47.63 -35.19 13.76
N GLY A 1065 -47.20 -35.57 14.96
CA GLY A 1065 -47.89 -36.55 15.82
C GLY A 1065 -48.70 -35.95 16.97
N GLY A 1066 -48.84 -34.63 17.07
CA GLY A 1066 -49.59 -33.92 18.10
C GLY A 1066 -51.09 -33.88 17.87
N GLY A 1067 -51.83 -33.26 18.79
CA GLY A 1067 -53.17 -32.74 18.48
C GLY A 1067 -53.03 -31.27 18.15
N ASP A 1068 -52.99 -30.93 16.86
CA ASP A 1068 -52.48 -29.65 16.37
C ASP A 1068 -53.62 -28.70 15.95
N GLU A 1069 -53.39 -27.39 16.06
CA GLU A 1069 -54.28 -26.34 15.55
C GLU A 1069 -53.59 -25.59 14.40
N LEU A 1070 -54.10 -25.75 13.18
CA LEU A 1070 -53.54 -25.16 11.97
C LEU A 1070 -54.48 -24.10 11.41
N ARG A 1071 -54.00 -22.87 11.26
CA ARG A 1071 -54.71 -21.76 10.63
C ARG A 1071 -53.88 -21.21 9.49
N GLY A 1072 -54.29 -21.44 8.25
CA GLY A 1072 -53.58 -20.98 7.06
C GLY A 1072 -53.57 -19.45 6.92
N GLY A 1073 -54.71 -18.81 7.17
CA GLY A 1073 -54.82 -17.36 6.94
C GLY A 1073 -55.48 -17.11 5.59
N GLY A 1074 -55.04 -16.11 4.84
CA GLY A 1074 -55.51 -15.89 3.47
C GLY A 1074 -54.47 -16.39 2.47
N GLY A 1075 -54.88 -17.10 1.42
CA GLY A 1075 -53.93 -17.70 0.48
C GLY A 1075 -54.49 -18.99 -0.10
N ALA A 1076 -53.68 -19.75 -0.83
CA ALA A 1076 -53.97 -21.12 -1.22
C ALA A 1076 -53.14 -22.09 -0.35
N ASP A 1077 -53.54 -22.25 0.91
CA ASP A 1077 -52.72 -22.90 1.92
C ASP A 1077 -52.75 -24.43 1.84
N GLN A 1078 -51.68 -25.09 2.31
CA GLN A 1078 -51.56 -26.54 2.40
C GLN A 1078 -51.41 -26.97 3.85
N LEU A 1079 -52.48 -27.47 4.45
CA LEU A 1079 -52.56 -27.81 5.87
C LEU A 1079 -52.62 -29.32 6.06
N PHE A 1080 -51.63 -29.88 6.75
CA PHE A 1080 -51.53 -31.30 7.06
C PHE A 1080 -51.45 -31.45 8.58
N GLY A 1081 -52.51 -31.93 9.22
CA GLY A 1081 -52.53 -32.14 10.67
C GLY A 1081 -51.53 -33.20 11.08
N GLY A 1082 -51.64 -34.39 10.47
CA GLY A 1082 -50.70 -35.49 10.69
C GLY A 1082 -51.40 -36.66 11.37
N SER A 1083 -50.90 -37.09 12.53
CA SER A 1083 -51.47 -38.19 13.33
C SER A 1083 -52.07 -37.67 14.62
N ASN A 1084 -53.25 -38.17 14.99
CA ASN A 1084 -54.15 -37.76 16.10
C ASN A 1084 -55.28 -36.86 15.60
N VAL A 1085 -55.88 -36.04 16.48
CA VAL A 1085 -57.07 -35.25 16.17
C VAL A 1085 -56.64 -33.80 16.11
N ASP A 1086 -56.67 -33.26 14.90
CA ASP A 1086 -56.22 -31.92 14.59
C ASP A 1086 -57.40 -30.98 14.33
N ARG A 1087 -57.17 -29.68 14.49
CA ARG A 1087 -58.14 -28.63 14.25
C ARG A 1087 -57.63 -27.68 13.17
N PHE A 1088 -58.39 -27.55 12.09
CA PHE A 1088 -58.13 -26.59 11.01
C PHE A 1088 -59.04 -25.38 11.20
N VAL A 1089 -58.49 -24.23 11.58
CA VAL A 1089 -59.26 -23.05 12.00
C VAL A 1089 -59.37 -22.04 10.88
N TYR A 1090 -60.61 -21.64 10.57
CA TYR A 1090 -60.92 -20.55 9.64
C TYR A 1090 -61.65 -19.43 10.37
N THR A 1091 -61.26 -18.20 10.05
CA THR A 1091 -61.70 -16.99 10.77
C THR A 1091 -62.45 -16.00 9.89
N ALA A 1092 -62.28 -16.07 8.58
CA ALA A 1092 -63.06 -15.32 7.61
C ALA A 1092 -63.36 -16.19 6.38
N ALA A 1093 -64.45 -15.88 5.66
CA ALA A 1093 -64.76 -16.56 4.39
C ALA A 1093 -63.68 -16.28 3.31
N SER A 1094 -62.96 -15.16 3.43
CA SER A 1094 -61.84 -14.80 2.57
C SER A 1094 -60.57 -15.61 2.81
N ASP A 1095 -60.48 -16.34 3.93
CA ASP A 1095 -59.32 -17.17 4.26
C ASP A 1095 -59.10 -18.23 3.17
N SER A 1096 -60.20 -18.80 2.62
CA SER A 1096 -60.13 -19.76 1.52
C SER A 1096 -61.24 -19.55 0.51
N THR A 1097 -60.90 -19.14 -0.71
CA THR A 1097 -61.87 -18.80 -1.76
C THR A 1097 -61.81 -19.79 -2.93
N ALA A 1098 -62.77 -19.74 -3.85
CA ALA A 1098 -62.70 -20.59 -5.04
C ALA A 1098 -61.48 -20.31 -5.95
N ALA A 1099 -60.86 -19.12 -5.86
CA ALA A 1099 -59.70 -18.70 -6.65
C ALA A 1099 -58.36 -19.01 -5.97
N ALA A 1100 -58.31 -18.95 -4.65
CA ALA A 1100 -57.17 -19.33 -3.81
C ALA A 1100 -57.72 -20.29 -2.74
N ARG A 1101 -57.76 -21.57 -3.10
CA ARG A 1101 -58.42 -22.64 -2.34
C ARG A 1101 -57.38 -23.41 -1.53
N ASP A 1102 -57.69 -23.61 -0.26
CA ASP A 1102 -56.87 -24.38 0.66
C ASP A 1102 -56.99 -25.87 0.40
N LEU A 1103 -55.92 -26.57 0.69
CA LEU A 1103 -55.82 -28.01 0.71
C LEU A 1103 -55.60 -28.49 2.14
N ILE A 1104 -56.58 -29.22 2.68
CA ILE A 1104 -56.40 -30.01 3.89
C ILE A 1104 -56.07 -31.45 3.49
N GLY A 1105 -54.91 -31.94 3.92
CA GLY A 1105 -54.43 -33.30 3.62
C GLY A 1105 -54.36 -34.19 4.85
N GLY A 1106 -54.64 -35.49 4.67
CA GLY A 1106 -54.50 -36.51 5.74
C GLY A 1106 -55.69 -36.60 6.70
N PHE A 1107 -56.83 -35.97 6.38
CA PHE A 1107 -57.94 -35.75 7.31
C PHE A 1107 -58.56 -37.05 7.88
N THR A 1108 -58.33 -37.32 9.17
CA THR A 1108 -58.74 -38.54 9.86
C THR A 1108 -59.18 -38.27 11.30
N ALA A 1109 -60.49 -38.19 11.53
CA ALA A 1109 -61.09 -37.83 12.84
C ALA A 1109 -60.83 -36.39 13.32
N ASP A 1110 -60.29 -35.56 12.43
CA ASP A 1110 -60.01 -34.14 12.62
C ASP A 1110 -61.27 -33.26 12.54
N LEU A 1111 -61.08 -31.98 12.84
CA LEU A 1111 -62.13 -30.96 12.93
C LEU A 1111 -61.79 -29.74 12.07
N ILE A 1112 -62.74 -29.33 11.23
CA ILE A 1112 -62.70 -28.03 10.55
C ILE A 1112 -63.50 -27.06 11.40
N ASP A 1113 -62.84 -26.07 11.97
CA ASP A 1113 -63.44 -25.05 12.82
C ASP A 1113 -63.79 -23.81 11.99
N LEU A 1114 -65.09 -23.58 11.84
CA LEU A 1114 -65.68 -22.44 11.13
C LEU A 1114 -66.43 -21.51 12.10
N SER A 1115 -66.31 -21.71 13.41
CA SER A 1115 -67.12 -21.01 14.42
C SER A 1115 -66.82 -19.51 14.54
N ALA A 1116 -65.67 -19.08 14.01
CA ALA A 1116 -65.30 -17.67 13.95
C ALA A 1116 -65.86 -16.94 12.71
N ILE A 1117 -66.37 -17.67 11.71
CA ILE A 1117 -66.97 -17.07 10.51
C ILE A 1117 -68.43 -16.77 10.78
N ASP A 1118 -68.81 -15.51 10.60
CA ASP A 1118 -70.22 -15.12 10.56
C ASP A 1118 -70.83 -15.58 9.23
N ALA A 1119 -71.65 -16.63 9.29
CA ALA A 1119 -72.11 -17.34 8.11
C ALA A 1119 -73.07 -16.52 7.24
N ASP A 1120 -73.72 -15.46 7.74
CA ASP A 1120 -74.60 -14.60 6.92
C ASP A 1120 -73.95 -13.27 6.49
N GLY A 1121 -72.68 -13.06 6.84
CA GLY A 1121 -71.89 -11.87 6.48
C GLY A 1121 -72.43 -10.55 7.09
N ASP A 1122 -73.46 -10.57 7.92
CA ASP A 1122 -74.09 -9.40 8.52
C ASP A 1122 -73.67 -9.22 9.99
N ALA A 1123 -72.55 -8.52 10.16
CA ALA A 1123 -71.98 -8.19 11.47
C ALA A 1123 -72.97 -7.47 12.44
N ALA A 1124 -74.13 -6.99 11.96
CA ALA A 1124 -75.14 -6.35 12.79
C ALA A 1124 -76.05 -7.34 13.56
N ASN A 1125 -76.12 -8.62 13.15
CA ASN A 1125 -77.04 -9.61 13.74
C ASN A 1125 -76.36 -10.56 14.75
N GLY A 1126 -75.03 -10.50 14.89
CA GLY A 1126 -74.22 -11.37 15.72
C GLY A 1126 -73.93 -12.72 15.05
N ASP A 1127 -72.86 -13.39 15.48
CA ASP A 1127 -72.27 -14.54 14.78
C ASP A 1127 -73.28 -15.65 14.47
N THR A 1128 -73.61 -15.81 13.19
CA THR A 1128 -74.54 -16.80 12.68
C THR A 1128 -73.79 -18.05 12.26
N ALA A 1129 -74.18 -19.23 12.75
CA ALA A 1129 -73.55 -20.51 12.38
C ALA A 1129 -73.98 -21.00 10.98
N PHE A 1130 -73.05 -21.59 10.22
CA PHE A 1130 -73.36 -22.21 8.94
C PHE A 1130 -74.39 -23.35 9.07
N ARG A 1131 -75.33 -23.40 8.13
CA ARG A 1131 -76.30 -24.49 7.99
C ARG A 1131 -75.85 -25.48 6.93
N HIS A 1132 -75.38 -26.64 7.36
CA HIS A 1132 -74.98 -27.73 6.45
C HIS A 1132 -76.17 -28.32 5.66
N ILE A 1133 -76.14 -28.22 4.33
CA ILE A 1133 -77.19 -28.70 3.40
C ILE A 1133 -76.81 -30.01 2.67
N GLY A 1134 -75.67 -30.61 3.01
CA GLY A 1134 -75.12 -31.78 2.32
C GLY A 1134 -74.68 -31.42 0.90
N ALA A 1135 -74.98 -32.28 -0.09
CA ALA A 1135 -74.60 -32.07 -1.49
C ALA A 1135 -75.60 -31.23 -2.33
N ALA A 1136 -76.69 -30.75 -1.71
CA ALA A 1136 -77.71 -29.93 -2.37
C ALA A 1136 -77.13 -28.60 -2.89
N ALA A 1137 -77.67 -28.08 -3.99
CA ALA A 1137 -77.25 -26.76 -4.50
C ALA A 1137 -77.73 -25.64 -3.55
N PHE A 1138 -76.98 -24.54 -3.48
CA PHE A 1138 -77.36 -23.37 -2.71
C PHE A 1138 -78.73 -22.84 -3.16
N SER A 1139 -79.54 -22.42 -2.19
CA SER A 1139 -80.88 -21.88 -2.40
C SER A 1139 -80.90 -20.37 -2.61
N GLY A 1140 -79.74 -19.70 -2.48
CA GLY A 1140 -79.58 -18.24 -2.44
C GLY A 1140 -79.99 -17.65 -1.09
N SER A 1141 -79.76 -18.41 -0.01
CA SER A 1141 -79.91 -17.94 1.36
C SER A 1141 -78.54 -17.93 2.01
N ALA A 1142 -78.15 -16.79 2.57
CA ALA A 1142 -76.90 -16.64 3.30
C ALA A 1142 -76.78 -17.67 4.45
N GLY A 1143 -75.56 -18.12 4.72
CA GLY A 1143 -75.23 -19.09 5.76
C GLY A 1143 -75.46 -20.55 5.39
N GLU A 1144 -75.50 -20.90 4.11
CA GLU A 1144 -75.56 -22.30 3.67
C GLU A 1144 -74.15 -22.88 3.47
N LEU A 1145 -73.91 -24.09 4.01
CA LEU A 1145 -72.66 -24.85 3.76
C LEU A 1145 -72.97 -26.15 3.02
N ARG A 1146 -72.27 -26.37 1.91
CA ARG A 1146 -72.41 -27.52 1.03
C ARG A 1146 -71.13 -28.35 1.01
N VAL A 1147 -71.28 -29.67 0.97
CA VAL A 1147 -70.15 -30.61 0.81
C VAL A 1147 -70.40 -31.53 -0.37
N THR A 1148 -69.47 -31.56 -1.33
CA THR A 1148 -69.56 -32.38 -2.54
C THR A 1148 -68.27 -33.16 -2.81
N ALA A 1149 -68.33 -34.19 -3.65
CA ALA A 1149 -67.12 -34.90 -4.07
C ALA A 1149 -66.33 -34.03 -5.08
N ALA A 1150 -65.04 -33.85 -4.85
CA ALA A 1150 -64.17 -33.08 -5.73
C ALA A 1150 -63.84 -33.86 -7.01
N GLY A 1151 -64.20 -33.35 -8.17
CA GLY A 1151 -63.94 -33.99 -9.46
C GLY A 1151 -62.45 -34.00 -9.79
N GLY A 1152 -61.86 -35.18 -10.00
CA GLY A 1152 -60.46 -35.34 -10.40
C GLY A 1152 -59.47 -35.62 -9.25
N THR A 1153 -59.90 -35.51 -7.98
CA THR A 1153 -59.07 -35.77 -6.79
C THR A 1153 -59.59 -37.02 -6.06
N PRO A 1154 -58.89 -38.17 -6.09
CA PRO A 1154 -59.30 -39.36 -5.35
C PRO A 1154 -59.45 -39.08 -3.84
N ASN A 1155 -60.58 -39.47 -3.25
CA ASN A 1155 -60.95 -39.20 -1.84
C ASN A 1155 -61.00 -37.71 -1.45
N GLY A 1156 -61.10 -36.81 -2.44
CA GLY A 1156 -61.26 -35.38 -2.24
C GLY A 1156 -62.72 -34.96 -2.09
N TRP A 1157 -62.95 -34.03 -1.16
CA TRP A 1157 -64.24 -33.41 -0.86
C TRP A 1157 -64.10 -31.89 -0.98
N LEU A 1158 -65.05 -31.25 -1.64
CA LEU A 1158 -65.14 -29.80 -1.73
C LEU A 1158 -66.16 -29.30 -0.72
N VAL A 1159 -65.72 -28.46 0.21
CA VAL A 1159 -66.55 -27.76 1.18
C VAL A 1159 -66.74 -26.33 0.69
N GLU A 1160 -67.99 -25.91 0.51
CA GLU A 1160 -68.35 -24.58 -0.01
C GLU A 1160 -69.34 -23.90 0.94
N GLY A 1161 -69.11 -22.63 1.29
CA GLY A 1161 -70.02 -21.83 2.13
C GLY A 1161 -70.48 -20.57 1.40
N ASP A 1162 -71.79 -20.36 1.31
CA ASP A 1162 -72.43 -19.15 0.74
C ASP A 1162 -72.74 -18.19 1.91
N THR A 1163 -71.98 -17.10 2.01
CA THR A 1163 -72.07 -16.13 3.11
C THR A 1163 -72.90 -14.90 2.77
N ASP A 1164 -72.93 -14.46 1.52
CA ASP A 1164 -73.70 -13.28 1.11
C ASP A 1164 -75.10 -13.59 0.54
N GLY A 1165 -75.41 -14.88 0.34
CA GLY A 1165 -76.69 -15.38 -0.13
C GLY A 1165 -76.91 -15.23 -1.64
N ASP A 1166 -75.86 -15.00 -2.43
CA ASP A 1166 -75.96 -14.87 -3.89
C ASP A 1166 -76.13 -16.21 -4.62
N GLY A 1167 -75.97 -17.34 -3.91
CA GLY A 1167 -76.05 -18.70 -4.43
C GLY A 1167 -74.72 -19.25 -4.97
N VAL A 1168 -73.62 -18.56 -4.73
CA VAL A 1168 -72.23 -18.94 -5.01
C VAL A 1168 -71.49 -19.14 -3.68
N GLY A 1169 -70.51 -20.04 -3.65
CA GLY A 1169 -69.71 -20.26 -2.45
C GLY A 1169 -68.61 -19.19 -2.32
N ASP A 1170 -68.64 -18.42 -1.25
CA ASP A 1170 -67.62 -17.44 -0.86
C ASP A 1170 -66.41 -18.14 -0.21
N LEU A 1171 -66.68 -19.11 0.68
CA LEU A 1171 -65.68 -20.01 1.28
C LEU A 1171 -65.56 -21.27 0.43
N SER A 1172 -64.35 -21.72 0.10
CA SER A 1172 -64.12 -22.94 -0.68
C SER A 1172 -62.86 -23.68 -0.21
N ILE A 1173 -63.00 -24.87 0.38
CA ILE A 1173 -61.89 -25.67 0.92
C ILE A 1173 -61.87 -27.05 0.25
N LEU A 1174 -60.68 -27.52 -0.17
CA LEU A 1174 -60.47 -28.88 -0.65
C LEU A 1174 -59.92 -29.77 0.46
N VAL A 1175 -60.66 -30.82 0.81
CA VAL A 1175 -60.28 -31.75 1.89
C VAL A 1175 -60.01 -33.14 1.30
N VAL A 1176 -58.82 -33.67 1.52
CA VAL A 1176 -58.43 -35.02 1.08
C VAL A 1176 -58.42 -35.96 2.28
N THR A 1177 -59.36 -36.89 2.27
CA THR A 1177 -59.56 -37.90 3.34
C THR A 1177 -58.86 -39.23 3.03
N GLU A 1178 -58.66 -40.06 4.05
CA GLU A 1178 -58.25 -41.45 3.85
C GLU A 1178 -59.28 -42.26 3.04
N PRO A 1179 -58.84 -43.30 2.29
CA PRO A 1179 -59.74 -44.12 1.46
C PRO A 1179 -60.90 -44.74 2.25
N GLY A 1180 -62.13 -44.34 1.92
CA GLY A 1180 -63.36 -44.88 2.51
C GLY A 1180 -64.03 -44.01 3.56
N ASN A 1181 -63.42 -42.87 3.95
CA ASN A 1181 -64.03 -41.88 4.83
C ASN A 1181 -64.83 -40.83 4.04
N GLN A 1182 -65.93 -40.33 4.61
CA GLN A 1182 -66.73 -39.24 4.06
C GLN A 1182 -66.81 -38.11 5.08
N LEU A 1183 -66.79 -36.86 4.62
CA LEU A 1183 -67.06 -35.70 5.48
C LEU A 1183 -68.54 -35.67 5.87
N GLY A 1184 -68.78 -35.47 7.17
CA GLY A 1184 -70.13 -35.36 7.74
C GLY A 1184 -70.25 -34.16 8.67
N ALA A 1185 -71.44 -33.93 9.21
CA ALA A 1185 -71.68 -32.80 10.11
C ALA A 1185 -70.81 -32.83 11.39
N SER A 1186 -70.28 -33.98 11.79
CA SER A 1186 -69.37 -34.13 12.93
C SER A 1186 -67.92 -33.75 12.63
N SER A 1187 -67.58 -33.49 11.36
CA SER A 1187 -66.25 -33.03 10.93
C SER A 1187 -66.12 -31.51 11.01
N PHE A 1188 -67.20 -30.80 11.34
CA PHE A 1188 -67.26 -29.36 11.40
C PHE A 1188 -67.60 -28.89 12.81
N TRP A 1189 -66.96 -27.81 13.22
CA TRP A 1189 -67.33 -27.02 14.37
C TRP A 1189 -67.88 -25.68 13.89
N PHE A 1190 -69.10 -25.36 14.31
CA PHE A 1190 -69.87 -24.19 13.89
C PHE A 1190 -70.17 -23.29 15.08
#